data_AF-A0A7U9RKE2-F1
#
_entry.id   AF-A0A7U9RKE2-F1
#
_cell.length_a   1.000
_cell.length_b   1.000
_cell.length_c   1.000
_cell.angle_alpha   90.00
_cell.angle_beta   90.00
_cell.angle_gamma   90.00
#
_symmetry.space_group_name_H-M   'P 1'
#
loop_
_entity.id
_entity.type
_entity.pdbx_description
1 polymer ?
#
loop_
_entity_poly.entity_id
_entity_poly.type
_entity_poly.pdbx_seq_one_letter_code
_entity_poly.pdbx_strand_id
1 'polypeptide(L)'
;MRDSEISSRLDKILIYKELKMRCEEDVSLAAVLALVHSIGEDAISLSKAIILNMPEYTLHDENHIYNMLYLAGKIIPQNVMSNLSTPDLMMIILSVFLHDIGMSPNKELVQAWKGQLEKEDEEKYKDEIYKFQRYRKTFVQEIDEIEIYHQNGEDSKAQLIEDQIITNYIRTTHAERARKMIAERWEGKIKFLDTDLTADLAEICFSHNESHMALLNMETIKLCAEDTYLCLPFVAVILRLTDIIDFDAKRTPTILFSHLTIKNPVSLKEWVKHLSVTAWSFGRETITFATQCTHPAIEAAIRGFCDQIDEELRNCTLVLTNLNSDIVDVNLYKIKLPAYVNRDKICAKKDIVTGKPIYRYHDTKFTLNKKQVIDLLMGTKLYGKPEVALRELIQNSIDACLFREKLCEYWGDSYIPDICVSYKQENGYDYLIVEDNGIGMNQHIIDNFYTNIGQSYYTSSEFFDLMAGTQKTYKPISRFGIGILACFMVCDSMEVETKRMTGPYQTDEAIKISVEGYDSLFVISEGKRRMPGTKTILKLRQVHPWQRMSEEEFIECVKDIVPLPPFKIKVNTKNVEDICTPDRFEKLDFSLKDDYTWKEDENIRVIKINLNDKEKGFRGRAEIAYISNLAGDILESFVITEKKVRVDNEDYTLSANITYGDNYIEKNVTSLEVNEEGDVETKNNFHQIYKSSASFSLHGIDVPCNMFSDYSNLGQKAILHFPFPIRFRLDIGAPNDLNLNSARTQIIYDEVWANFEKMFTETVCDKIKENVRKEDWEQMKRVFVKRPKNEVFDQVANIKI
;
A
#
# COMPACT_ATOMS: atom_id res chain seq x y z
N MET A 1 -13.80 -58.51 -5.31
CA MET A 1 -14.11 -57.07 -5.30
C MET A 1 -14.04 -56.63 -3.85
N ARG A 2 -13.02 -55.86 -3.45
CA ARG A 2 -13.00 -55.22 -2.14
C ARG A 2 -13.85 -53.98 -2.30
N ASP A 3 -15.00 -53.92 -1.63
CA ASP A 3 -15.75 -52.67 -1.51
C ASP A 3 -14.80 -51.62 -0.93
N SER A 4 -14.46 -50.60 -1.72
CA SER A 4 -13.58 -49.52 -1.25
C SER A 4 -14.30 -48.72 -0.15
N GLU A 5 -13.56 -48.24 0.83
CA GLU A 5 -14.07 -47.45 1.96
C GLU A 5 -14.90 -46.23 1.51
N ILE A 6 -14.62 -45.72 0.29
CA ILE A 6 -15.34 -44.66 -0.40
C ILE A 6 -16.77 -45.09 -0.75
N SER A 7 -16.95 -46.29 -1.29
CA SER A 7 -18.26 -46.82 -1.69
C SER A 7 -19.25 -46.83 -0.52
N SER A 8 -18.79 -47.25 0.66
CA SER A 8 -19.61 -47.28 1.88
C SER A 8 -20.03 -45.89 2.39
N ARG A 9 -19.20 -44.86 2.18
CA ARG A 9 -19.53 -43.47 2.56
C ARG A 9 -20.44 -42.81 1.53
N LEU A 10 -20.17 -42.98 0.23
CA LEU A 10 -21.01 -42.46 -0.85
C LEU A 10 -22.42 -43.06 -0.82
N ASP A 11 -22.57 -44.34 -0.48
CA ASP A 11 -23.86 -45.01 -0.32
C ASP A 11 -24.75 -44.40 0.79
N LYS A 12 -24.25 -43.46 1.61
CA LYS A 12 -25.07 -42.71 2.58
C LYS A 12 -25.57 -41.37 2.03
N ILE A 13 -25.04 -40.92 0.90
CA ILE A 13 -25.27 -39.58 0.33
C ILE A 13 -26.45 -39.64 -0.64
N LEU A 14 -27.39 -38.72 -0.47
CA LEU A 14 -28.65 -38.72 -1.21
C LEU A 14 -28.46 -38.54 -2.72
N ILE A 15 -27.61 -37.59 -3.13
CA ILE A 15 -27.36 -37.30 -4.55
C ILE A 15 -26.68 -38.47 -5.27
N TYR A 16 -25.78 -39.18 -4.58
CA TYR A 16 -25.11 -40.37 -5.13
C TYR A 16 -26.07 -41.56 -5.23
N LYS A 17 -26.99 -41.74 -4.26
CA LYS A 17 -28.03 -42.78 -4.35
C LYS A 17 -28.92 -42.61 -5.56
N GLU A 18 -29.33 -41.38 -5.86
CA GLU A 18 -30.13 -41.06 -7.04
C GLU A 18 -29.35 -41.38 -8.33
N LEU A 19 -28.08 -40.98 -8.41
CA LEU A 19 -27.22 -41.32 -9.55
C LEU A 19 -27.06 -42.84 -9.72
N LYS A 20 -26.80 -43.55 -8.61
CA LYS A 20 -26.61 -45.00 -8.60
C LYS A 20 -27.86 -45.75 -9.08
N MET A 21 -29.04 -45.35 -8.59
CA MET A 21 -30.31 -45.94 -9.01
C MET A 21 -30.49 -45.86 -10.53
N ARG A 22 -30.22 -44.70 -11.13
CA ARG A 22 -30.36 -44.49 -12.58
C ARG A 22 -29.34 -45.29 -13.39
N CYS A 23 -28.11 -45.38 -12.92
CA CYS A 23 -27.08 -46.19 -13.56
C CYS A 23 -27.32 -47.70 -13.42
N GLU A 24 -28.06 -48.14 -12.39
CA GLU A 24 -28.50 -49.53 -12.25
C GLU A 24 -29.69 -49.87 -13.16
N GLU A 25 -30.54 -48.88 -13.48
CA GLU A 25 -31.67 -49.02 -14.40
C GLU A 25 -31.25 -49.02 -15.88
N ASP A 26 -30.17 -48.32 -16.24
CA ASP A 26 -29.62 -48.25 -17.60
C ASP A 26 -28.14 -48.69 -17.66
N VAL A 27 -27.92 -49.86 -18.26
CA VAL A 27 -26.59 -50.47 -18.42
C VAL A 27 -25.62 -49.58 -19.22
N SER A 28 -26.14 -48.73 -20.12
CA SER A 28 -25.31 -47.79 -20.89
C SER A 28 -24.63 -46.73 -20.00
N LEU A 29 -25.18 -46.49 -18.81
CA LEU A 29 -24.69 -45.51 -17.84
C LEU A 29 -23.75 -46.12 -16.78
N ALA A 30 -23.44 -47.42 -16.84
CA ALA A 30 -22.54 -48.07 -15.88
C ALA A 30 -21.12 -47.44 -15.85
N ALA A 31 -20.67 -46.88 -16.99
CA ALA A 31 -19.40 -46.17 -17.09
C ALA A 31 -19.35 -44.91 -16.20
N VAL A 32 -20.49 -44.27 -15.93
CA VAL A 32 -20.57 -43.05 -15.10
C VAL A 32 -20.20 -43.34 -13.65
N LEU A 33 -20.69 -44.44 -13.07
CA LEU A 33 -20.33 -44.83 -11.71
C LEU A 33 -18.85 -45.18 -11.59
N ALA A 34 -18.31 -45.90 -12.57
CA ALA A 34 -16.88 -46.24 -12.61
C ALA A 34 -16.01 -44.97 -12.67
N LEU A 35 -16.42 -43.98 -13.46
CA LEU A 35 -15.75 -42.67 -13.56
C LEU A 35 -15.78 -41.92 -12.22
N VAL A 36 -16.94 -41.81 -11.57
CA VAL A 36 -17.08 -41.14 -10.27
C VAL A 36 -16.20 -41.79 -9.21
N HIS A 37 -16.12 -43.12 -9.17
CA HIS A 37 -15.24 -43.83 -8.24
C HIS A 37 -13.76 -43.60 -8.54
N SER A 38 -13.35 -43.70 -9.80
CA SER A 38 -11.95 -43.48 -10.19
C SER A 38 -11.49 -42.06 -9.85
N ILE A 39 -12.30 -41.06 -10.18
CA ILE A 39 -11.99 -39.66 -9.89
C ILE A 39 -12.02 -39.39 -8.38
N GLY A 40 -12.98 -39.97 -7.65
CA GLY A 40 -13.08 -39.82 -6.21
C GLY A 40 -11.86 -40.38 -5.47
N GLU A 41 -11.35 -41.54 -5.90
CA GLU A 41 -10.11 -42.14 -5.36
C GLU A 41 -8.89 -41.23 -5.59
N ASP A 42 -8.74 -40.71 -6.81
CA ASP A 42 -7.65 -39.79 -7.16
C ASP A 42 -7.74 -38.48 -6.36
N ALA A 43 -8.92 -37.88 -6.27
CA ALA A 43 -9.17 -36.63 -5.55
C ALA A 43 -8.88 -36.77 -4.05
N ILE A 44 -9.36 -37.84 -3.41
CA ILE A 44 -9.08 -38.11 -2.00
C ILE A 44 -7.57 -38.33 -1.78
N SER A 45 -6.90 -39.04 -2.68
CA SER A 45 -5.44 -39.21 -2.62
C SER A 45 -4.70 -37.87 -2.68
N LEU A 46 -5.09 -36.98 -3.60
CA LEU A 46 -4.53 -35.64 -3.74
C LEU A 46 -4.81 -34.74 -2.51
N SER A 47 -6.00 -34.83 -1.92
CA SER A 47 -6.39 -34.04 -0.75
C SER A 47 -5.45 -34.25 0.45
N LYS A 48 -4.85 -35.44 0.58
CA LYS A 48 -3.87 -35.75 1.63
C LYS A 48 -2.59 -34.90 1.53
N ALA A 49 -2.22 -34.47 0.32
CA ALA A 49 -1.07 -33.59 0.12
C ALA A 49 -1.37 -32.14 0.56
N ILE A 50 -2.64 -31.71 0.56
CA ILE A 50 -3.04 -30.38 1.05
C ILE A 50 -2.65 -30.23 2.53
N ILE A 51 -2.95 -31.25 3.34
CA ILE A 51 -2.65 -31.28 4.78
C ILE A 51 -1.14 -31.22 5.05
N LEU A 52 -0.34 -31.85 4.20
CA LEU A 52 1.13 -31.86 4.33
C LEU A 52 1.73 -30.49 4.02
N ASN A 53 1.22 -29.81 3.00
CA ASN A 53 1.76 -28.53 2.54
C ASN A 53 1.24 -27.34 3.36
N MET A 54 0.06 -27.46 3.98
CA MET A 54 -0.63 -26.36 4.67
C MET A 54 -1.12 -26.79 6.08
N PRO A 55 -0.23 -27.25 6.98
CA PRO A 55 -0.60 -27.88 8.25
C PRO A 55 -1.25 -26.92 9.27
N GLU A 56 -1.02 -25.61 9.13
CA GLU A 56 -1.60 -24.58 9.99
C GLU A 56 -2.97 -24.07 9.51
N TYR A 57 -3.41 -24.53 8.34
CA TYR A 57 -4.62 -24.10 7.68
C TYR A 57 -5.71 -25.18 7.68
N THR A 58 -6.84 -24.82 7.11
CA THR A 58 -8.09 -25.55 7.17
C THR A 58 -7.95 -26.99 6.67
N LEU A 59 -8.57 -27.95 7.35
CA LEU A 59 -8.52 -29.36 6.97
C LEU A 59 -9.38 -29.60 5.72
N HIS A 60 -8.78 -29.54 4.53
CA HIS A 60 -9.36 -30.00 3.27
C HIS A 60 -9.17 -31.52 3.12
N ASP A 61 -9.71 -32.26 4.09
CA ASP A 61 -9.64 -33.72 4.13
C ASP A 61 -10.85 -34.34 3.42
N GLU A 62 -10.88 -35.67 3.33
CA GLU A 62 -12.00 -36.42 2.77
C GLU A 62 -13.35 -36.10 3.44
N ASN A 63 -13.37 -35.67 4.71
CA ASN A 63 -14.63 -35.34 5.39
C ASN A 63 -15.27 -34.07 4.82
N HIS A 64 -14.46 -33.09 4.44
CA HIS A 64 -14.93 -31.87 3.77
C HIS A 64 -15.70 -32.22 2.47
N ILE A 65 -15.09 -33.06 1.62
CA ILE A 65 -15.70 -33.54 0.37
C ILE A 65 -17.04 -34.23 0.65
N TYR A 66 -17.07 -35.16 1.61
CA TYR A 66 -18.31 -35.87 1.95
C TYR A 66 -19.39 -34.97 2.58
N ASN A 67 -18.99 -33.97 3.35
CA ASN A 67 -19.90 -32.99 3.93
C ASN A 67 -20.53 -32.11 2.84
N MET A 68 -19.73 -31.61 1.88
CA MET A 68 -20.25 -30.87 0.72
C MET A 68 -21.25 -31.70 -0.08
N LEU A 69 -20.94 -32.97 -0.36
CA LEU A 69 -21.86 -33.87 -1.05
C LEU A 69 -23.15 -34.12 -0.25
N TYR A 70 -23.05 -34.22 1.08
CA TYR A 70 -24.22 -34.30 1.96
C TYR A 70 -25.05 -33.01 1.92
N LEU A 71 -24.40 -31.84 1.91
CA LEU A 71 -25.02 -30.53 1.81
C LEU A 71 -25.72 -30.34 0.46
N ALA A 72 -25.13 -30.78 -0.65
CA ALA A 72 -25.75 -30.74 -1.97
C ALA A 72 -27.12 -31.43 -1.95
N GLY A 73 -27.20 -32.63 -1.36
CA GLY A 73 -28.45 -33.37 -1.19
C GLY A 73 -29.45 -32.75 -0.21
N LYS A 74 -29.04 -31.77 0.61
CA LYS A 74 -29.94 -31.00 1.50
C LYS A 74 -30.44 -29.71 0.85
N ILE A 75 -29.61 -29.06 0.05
CA ILE A 75 -29.95 -27.82 -0.65
C ILE A 75 -30.92 -28.11 -1.79
N ILE A 76 -30.69 -29.19 -2.54
CA ILE A 76 -31.54 -29.56 -3.68
C ILE A 76 -32.83 -30.20 -3.16
N PRO A 77 -34.03 -29.63 -3.45
CA PRO A 77 -35.30 -30.24 -3.08
C PRO A 77 -35.49 -31.62 -3.72
N GLN A 78 -36.10 -32.57 -3.01
CA GLN A 78 -36.29 -33.93 -3.50
C GLN A 78 -37.00 -34.01 -4.86
N ASN A 79 -38.01 -33.17 -5.09
CA ASN A 79 -38.74 -33.11 -6.37
C ASN A 79 -37.86 -32.58 -7.51
N VAL A 80 -36.87 -31.74 -7.22
CA VAL A 80 -35.92 -31.24 -8.21
C VAL A 80 -34.88 -32.31 -8.49
N MET A 81 -34.29 -32.88 -7.44
CA MET A 81 -33.26 -33.91 -7.54
C MET A 81 -33.70 -35.13 -8.37
N SER A 82 -34.95 -35.61 -8.17
CA SER A 82 -35.48 -36.73 -8.96
C SER A 82 -35.75 -36.38 -10.43
N ASN A 83 -35.77 -35.10 -10.80
CA ASN A 83 -35.98 -34.63 -12.19
C ASN A 83 -34.70 -34.07 -12.84
N LEU A 84 -33.60 -33.90 -12.10
CA LEU A 84 -32.30 -33.54 -12.67
C LEU A 84 -31.86 -34.57 -13.70
N SER A 85 -30.98 -34.23 -14.65
CA SER A 85 -30.42 -35.20 -15.59
C SER A 85 -29.29 -36.02 -14.95
N THR A 86 -28.92 -37.15 -15.56
CA THR A 86 -27.74 -37.92 -15.12
C THR A 86 -26.44 -37.10 -15.22
N PRO A 87 -26.20 -36.31 -16.29
CA PRO A 87 -25.11 -35.34 -16.34
C PRO A 87 -25.13 -34.33 -15.19
N ASP A 88 -26.29 -33.75 -14.82
CA ASP A 88 -26.38 -32.80 -13.70
C ASP A 88 -25.86 -33.43 -12.40
N LEU A 89 -26.36 -34.63 -12.06
CA LEU A 89 -25.96 -35.37 -10.85
C LEU A 89 -24.48 -35.75 -10.87
N MET A 90 -23.98 -36.22 -12.02
CA MET A 90 -22.57 -36.56 -12.21
C MET A 90 -21.68 -35.34 -12.00
N MET A 91 -22.01 -34.21 -12.64
CA MET A 91 -21.19 -33.00 -12.61
C MET A 91 -21.16 -32.35 -11.22
N ILE A 92 -22.27 -32.37 -10.46
CA ILE A 92 -22.27 -31.92 -9.05
C ILE A 92 -21.30 -32.75 -8.21
N ILE A 93 -21.29 -34.07 -8.38
CA ILE A 93 -20.42 -34.94 -7.59
C ILE A 93 -18.95 -34.73 -7.98
N LEU A 94 -18.66 -34.71 -9.28
CA LEU A 94 -17.30 -34.53 -9.79
C LEU A 94 -16.73 -33.15 -9.46
N SER A 95 -17.56 -32.10 -9.49
CA SER A 95 -17.10 -30.73 -9.18
C SER A 95 -16.69 -30.61 -7.71
N VAL A 96 -17.43 -31.24 -6.80
CA VAL A 96 -17.05 -31.28 -5.38
C VAL A 96 -15.73 -32.01 -5.17
N PHE A 97 -15.48 -33.13 -5.88
CA PHE A 97 -14.19 -33.82 -5.80
C PHE A 97 -13.01 -33.00 -6.34
N LEU A 98 -13.22 -32.20 -7.40
CA LEU A 98 -12.12 -31.59 -8.16
C LEU A 98 -11.89 -30.10 -7.92
N HIS A 99 -12.80 -29.35 -7.31
CA HIS A 99 -12.65 -27.90 -7.18
C HIS A 99 -11.37 -27.46 -6.43
N ASP A 100 -11.03 -28.19 -5.36
CA ASP A 100 -9.93 -27.86 -4.45
C ASP A 100 -8.61 -28.59 -4.74
N ILE A 101 -8.54 -29.44 -5.77
CA ILE A 101 -7.32 -30.22 -6.05
C ILE A 101 -6.12 -29.31 -6.34
N GLY A 102 -6.37 -28.08 -6.82
CA GLY A 102 -5.36 -27.06 -6.99
C GLY A 102 -4.65 -26.67 -5.70
N MET A 103 -5.19 -26.97 -4.52
CA MET A 103 -4.51 -26.76 -3.24
C MET A 103 -3.43 -27.82 -2.92
N SER A 104 -3.26 -28.83 -3.79
CA SER A 104 -2.29 -29.92 -3.63
C SER A 104 -1.09 -29.84 -4.61
N PRO A 105 -0.28 -28.76 -4.60
CA PRO A 105 0.94 -28.75 -5.39
C PRO A 105 1.86 -29.90 -4.94
N ASN A 106 2.60 -30.48 -5.89
CA ASN A 106 3.57 -31.51 -5.55
C ASN A 106 4.71 -30.90 -4.70
N LYS A 107 5.38 -31.75 -3.91
CA LYS A 107 6.44 -31.33 -3.00
C LYS A 107 7.59 -30.60 -3.70
N GLU A 108 7.95 -31.06 -4.90
CA GLU A 108 9.00 -30.44 -5.72
C GLU A 108 8.66 -28.98 -6.07
N LEU A 109 7.43 -28.68 -6.47
CA LEU A 109 7.02 -27.31 -6.80
C LEU A 109 7.03 -26.39 -5.57
N VAL A 110 6.62 -26.89 -4.41
CA VAL A 110 6.73 -26.13 -3.16
C VAL A 110 8.20 -25.86 -2.81
N GLN A 111 9.09 -26.84 -2.99
CA GLN A 111 10.53 -26.66 -2.82
C GLN A 111 11.12 -25.67 -3.83
N ALA A 112 10.61 -25.66 -5.07
CA ALA A 112 10.99 -24.71 -6.11
C ALA A 112 10.67 -23.27 -5.66
N TRP A 113 9.45 -23.03 -5.15
CA TRP A 113 9.07 -21.71 -4.61
C TRP A 113 9.91 -21.30 -3.40
N LYS A 114 10.31 -22.26 -2.56
CA LYS A 114 11.21 -22.01 -1.42
C LYS A 114 12.68 -21.81 -1.81
N GLY A 115 13.05 -21.98 -3.09
CA GLY A 115 14.45 -21.97 -3.53
C GLY A 115 15.29 -23.11 -2.94
N GLN A 116 14.66 -24.25 -2.66
CA GLN A 116 15.27 -25.43 -2.01
C GLN A 116 15.61 -26.56 -3.00
N LEU A 117 15.47 -26.32 -4.31
CA LEU A 117 15.84 -27.28 -5.35
C LEU A 117 17.28 -27.06 -5.82
N GLU A 118 17.91 -28.13 -6.31
CA GLU A 118 19.17 -28.04 -7.03
C GLU A 118 18.95 -27.34 -8.39
N LYS A 119 19.99 -26.66 -8.92
CA LYS A 119 19.88 -25.82 -10.12
C LYS A 119 19.33 -26.54 -11.36
N GLU A 120 19.60 -27.84 -11.49
CA GLU A 120 19.12 -28.65 -12.62
C GLU A 120 17.60 -28.89 -12.55
N ASP A 121 17.06 -29.06 -11.34
CA ASP A 121 15.62 -29.25 -11.10
C ASP A 121 14.85 -27.92 -11.08
N GLU A 122 15.53 -26.82 -10.76
CA GLU A 122 14.97 -25.47 -10.75
C GLU A 122 14.52 -25.03 -12.16
N GLU A 123 15.30 -25.36 -13.20
CA GLU A 123 14.99 -24.98 -14.59
C GLU A 123 13.67 -25.60 -15.08
N LYS A 124 13.29 -26.78 -14.58
CA LYS A 124 12.00 -27.43 -14.88
C LYS A 124 10.80 -26.60 -14.41
N TYR A 125 10.97 -25.85 -13.32
CA TYR A 125 9.91 -25.06 -12.68
C TYR A 125 10.09 -23.55 -12.87
N LYS A 126 10.97 -23.13 -13.77
CA LYS A 126 11.35 -21.72 -13.99
C LYS A 126 10.17 -20.77 -14.14
N ASP A 127 9.16 -21.15 -14.93
CA ASP A 127 7.97 -20.32 -15.14
C ASP A 127 7.14 -20.19 -13.85
N GLU A 128 7.02 -21.26 -13.07
CA GLU A 128 6.29 -21.24 -11.80
C GLU A 128 7.05 -20.49 -10.70
N ILE A 129 8.38 -20.60 -10.68
CA ILE A 129 9.25 -19.80 -9.80
C ILE A 129 9.11 -18.33 -10.16
N TYR A 130 9.13 -17.98 -11.44
CA TYR A 130 8.97 -16.59 -11.89
C TYR A 130 7.62 -16.00 -11.45
N LYS A 131 6.51 -16.75 -11.62
CA LYS A 131 5.18 -16.33 -11.16
C LYS A 131 5.13 -16.14 -9.64
N PHE A 132 5.69 -17.09 -8.89
CA PHE A 132 5.74 -16.99 -7.43
C PHE A 132 6.60 -15.81 -6.97
N GLN A 133 7.79 -15.60 -7.54
CA GLN A 133 8.66 -14.48 -7.19
C GLN A 133 8.00 -13.14 -7.47
N ARG A 134 7.24 -13.03 -8.57
CA ARG A 134 6.43 -11.86 -8.89
C ARG A 134 5.35 -11.63 -7.81
N TYR A 135 4.60 -12.66 -7.45
CA TYR A 135 3.62 -12.60 -6.37
C TYR A 135 4.25 -12.24 -5.01
N ARG A 136 5.40 -12.83 -4.67
CA ARG A 136 6.15 -12.59 -3.43
C ARG A 136 6.49 -11.11 -3.27
N LYS A 137 6.92 -10.43 -4.35
CA LYS A 137 7.27 -9.00 -4.35
C LYS A 137 6.13 -8.06 -3.95
N THR A 138 4.89 -8.54 -3.93
CA THR A 138 3.73 -7.75 -3.48
C THR A 138 3.67 -7.61 -1.96
N PHE A 139 4.39 -8.46 -1.20
CA PHE A 139 4.45 -8.48 0.26
C PHE A 139 5.66 -7.68 0.78
N VAL A 140 5.70 -6.37 0.51
CA VAL A 140 6.88 -5.52 0.77
C VAL A 140 7.28 -5.51 2.24
N GLN A 141 6.31 -5.35 3.15
CA GLN A 141 6.59 -5.28 4.59
C GLN A 141 7.12 -6.61 5.13
N GLU A 142 6.51 -7.71 4.69
CA GLU A 142 6.91 -9.06 5.09
C GLU A 142 8.30 -9.41 4.54
N ILE A 143 8.65 -8.96 3.33
CA ILE A 143 10.00 -9.12 2.78
C ILE A 143 11.02 -8.35 3.62
N ASP A 144 10.73 -7.09 3.97
CA ASP A 144 11.61 -6.29 4.84
C ASP A 144 11.78 -6.98 6.21
N GLU A 145 10.71 -7.52 6.79
CA GLU A 145 10.78 -8.32 8.02
C GLU A 145 11.61 -9.59 7.87
N ILE A 146 11.46 -10.32 6.77
CA ILE A 146 12.27 -11.51 6.44
C ILE A 146 13.75 -11.15 6.39
N GLU A 147 14.11 -10.05 5.73
CA GLU A 147 15.51 -9.59 5.64
C GLU A 147 16.06 -9.21 7.01
N ILE A 148 15.28 -8.51 7.84
CA ILE A 148 15.64 -8.18 9.23
C ILE A 148 15.85 -9.44 10.06
N TYR A 149 14.96 -10.44 9.94
CA TYR A 149 15.09 -11.70 10.66
C TYR A 149 16.33 -12.48 10.24
N HIS A 150 16.66 -12.53 8.95
CA HIS A 150 17.89 -13.14 8.46
C HIS A 150 19.13 -12.43 9.00
N GLN A 151 19.15 -11.09 8.99
CA GLN A 151 20.27 -10.30 9.55
C GLN A 151 20.48 -10.56 11.04
N ASN A 152 19.40 -10.83 11.78
CA ASN A 152 19.44 -11.15 13.21
C ASN A 152 19.68 -12.65 13.50
N GLY A 153 19.86 -13.51 12.48
CA GLY A 153 20.04 -14.95 12.65
C GLY A 153 18.78 -15.70 13.10
N GLU A 154 17.59 -15.10 12.91
CA GLU A 154 16.30 -15.66 13.28
C GLU A 154 15.61 -16.39 12.10
N ASP A 155 16.34 -17.25 11.38
CA ASP A 155 15.87 -17.89 10.13
C ASP A 155 14.54 -18.66 10.27
N SER A 156 14.26 -19.19 11.46
CA SER A 156 12.99 -19.87 11.74
C SER A 156 11.77 -18.95 11.64
N LYS A 157 11.91 -17.66 12.00
CA LYS A 157 10.83 -16.67 11.90
C LYS A 157 10.68 -16.18 10.46
N ALA A 158 11.79 -15.94 9.78
CA ALA A 158 11.80 -15.64 8.34
C ALA A 158 11.08 -16.73 7.54
N GLN A 159 11.40 -18.01 7.80
CA GLN A 159 10.75 -19.13 7.12
C GLN A 159 9.25 -19.23 7.41
N LEU A 160 8.80 -18.84 8.61
CA LEU A 160 7.37 -18.83 8.94
C LEU A 160 6.60 -17.84 8.07
N ILE A 161 7.15 -16.63 7.88
CA ILE A 161 6.57 -15.60 7.00
C ILE A 161 6.59 -16.08 5.55
N GLU A 162 7.70 -16.67 5.10
CA GLU A 162 7.83 -17.22 3.75
C GLU A 162 6.77 -18.33 3.48
N ASP A 163 6.55 -19.22 4.45
CA ASP A 163 5.55 -20.28 4.37
C ASP A 163 4.11 -19.72 4.32
N GLN A 164 3.86 -18.58 4.99
CA GLN A 164 2.57 -17.87 4.90
C GLN A 164 2.36 -17.28 3.50
N ILE A 165 3.38 -16.67 2.90
CA ILE A 165 3.31 -16.12 1.53
C ILE A 165 3.02 -17.25 0.53
N ILE A 166 3.72 -18.38 0.63
CA ILE A 166 3.49 -19.55 -0.22
C ILE A 166 2.07 -20.10 -0.05
N THR A 167 1.61 -20.23 1.19
CA THR A 167 0.23 -20.66 1.49
C THR A 167 -0.79 -19.75 0.82
N ASN A 168 -0.61 -18.43 0.92
CA ASN A 168 -1.50 -17.45 0.28
C ASN A 168 -1.44 -17.55 -1.25
N TYR A 169 -0.25 -17.80 -1.83
CA TYR A 169 -0.09 -18.02 -3.26
C TYR A 169 -0.84 -19.26 -3.74
N ILE A 170 -0.72 -20.38 -3.00
CA ILE A 170 -1.44 -21.62 -3.27
C ILE A 170 -2.95 -21.37 -3.28
N ARG A 171 -3.47 -20.68 -2.27
CA ARG A 171 -4.91 -20.37 -2.14
C ARG A 171 -5.40 -19.41 -3.22
N THR A 172 -4.64 -18.38 -3.57
CA THR A 172 -5.13 -17.41 -4.56
C THR A 172 -5.20 -18.02 -5.96
N THR A 173 -4.29 -18.95 -6.26
CA THR A 173 -4.15 -19.56 -7.59
C THR A 173 -4.75 -20.96 -7.71
N HIS A 174 -5.36 -21.51 -6.65
CA HIS A 174 -5.82 -22.91 -6.64
C HIS A 174 -6.88 -23.19 -7.71
N ALA A 175 -7.86 -22.32 -7.94
CA ALA A 175 -8.90 -22.54 -8.95
C ALA A 175 -8.31 -22.64 -10.38
N GLU A 176 -7.34 -21.77 -10.71
CA GLU A 176 -6.62 -21.84 -11.98
C GLU A 176 -5.77 -23.12 -12.07
N ARG A 177 -5.12 -23.50 -10.97
CA ARG A 177 -4.32 -24.73 -10.90
C ARG A 177 -5.20 -25.97 -11.03
N ALA A 178 -6.36 -25.99 -10.40
CA ALA A 178 -7.35 -27.06 -10.50
C ALA A 178 -7.77 -27.26 -11.95
N ARG A 179 -8.08 -26.16 -12.68
CA ARG A 179 -8.36 -26.21 -14.12
C ARG A 179 -7.22 -26.85 -14.93
N LYS A 180 -5.96 -26.47 -14.67
CA LYS A 180 -4.79 -27.08 -15.36
C LYS A 180 -4.62 -28.56 -15.03
N MET A 181 -4.75 -28.92 -13.76
CA MET A 181 -4.70 -30.31 -13.32
C MET A 181 -5.84 -31.14 -13.93
N ILE A 182 -7.03 -30.56 -14.08
CA ILE A 182 -8.17 -31.20 -14.74
C ILE A 182 -7.83 -31.53 -16.19
N ALA A 183 -7.28 -30.56 -16.92
CA ALA A 183 -6.83 -30.75 -18.30
C ALA A 183 -5.73 -31.80 -18.41
N GLU A 184 -4.64 -31.70 -17.63
CA GLU A 184 -3.50 -32.62 -17.72
C GLU A 184 -3.86 -34.08 -17.41
N ARG A 185 -4.76 -34.30 -16.44
CA ARG A 185 -5.04 -35.66 -15.92
C ARG A 185 -6.27 -36.30 -16.52
N TRP A 186 -7.29 -35.52 -16.88
CA TRP A 186 -8.61 -36.04 -17.27
C TRP A 186 -9.15 -35.53 -18.62
N GLU A 187 -8.35 -34.84 -19.43
CA GLU A 187 -8.72 -34.51 -20.81
C GLU A 187 -9.16 -35.76 -21.59
N GLY A 188 -10.34 -35.69 -22.22
CA GLY A 188 -10.93 -36.81 -22.95
C GLY A 188 -11.50 -37.93 -22.08
N LYS A 189 -11.44 -37.85 -20.74
CA LYS A 189 -11.85 -38.92 -19.82
C LYS A 189 -13.18 -38.65 -19.12
N ILE A 190 -13.54 -37.38 -18.89
CA ILE A 190 -14.80 -37.02 -18.22
C ILE A 190 -15.92 -36.98 -19.26
N LYS A 191 -16.39 -38.17 -19.65
CA LYS A 191 -17.39 -38.33 -20.70
C LYS A 191 -18.72 -38.77 -20.17
N PHE A 192 -19.78 -38.18 -20.71
CA PHE A 192 -21.12 -38.73 -20.65
C PHE A 192 -21.48 -39.28 -22.02
N LEU A 193 -21.59 -40.60 -22.14
CA LEU A 193 -21.68 -41.31 -23.42
C LEU A 193 -20.53 -40.86 -24.35
N ASP A 194 -20.86 -40.22 -25.49
CA ASP A 194 -19.88 -39.75 -26.46
C ASP A 194 -19.44 -38.28 -26.25
N THR A 195 -20.08 -37.55 -25.33
CA THR A 195 -19.82 -36.13 -25.09
C THR A 195 -18.76 -35.94 -24.00
N ASP A 196 -17.68 -35.22 -24.32
CA ASP A 196 -16.65 -34.82 -23.35
C ASP A 196 -17.08 -33.57 -22.58
N LEU A 197 -17.15 -33.69 -21.26
CA LEU A 197 -17.55 -32.64 -20.32
C LEU A 197 -16.38 -32.13 -19.48
N THR A 198 -15.13 -32.52 -19.83
CA THR A 198 -13.94 -32.14 -19.06
C THR A 198 -13.75 -30.63 -19.00
N ALA A 199 -13.96 -29.93 -20.13
CA ALA A 199 -13.83 -28.48 -20.19
C ALA A 199 -14.89 -27.78 -19.32
N ASP A 200 -16.14 -28.26 -19.38
CA ASP A 200 -17.26 -27.71 -18.59
C ASP A 200 -17.01 -27.89 -17.09
N LEU A 201 -16.50 -29.07 -16.69
CA LEU A 201 -16.15 -29.32 -15.30
C LEU A 201 -15.03 -28.39 -14.83
N ALA A 202 -14.02 -28.18 -15.67
CA ALA A 202 -12.93 -27.27 -15.36
C ALA A 202 -13.38 -25.81 -15.27
N GLU A 203 -14.41 -25.41 -16.02
CA GLU A 203 -15.03 -24.10 -15.93
C GLU A 203 -15.83 -23.93 -14.64
N ILE A 204 -16.67 -24.92 -14.31
CA ILE A 204 -17.44 -24.96 -13.05
C ILE A 204 -16.50 -24.89 -11.85
N CYS A 205 -15.47 -25.73 -11.81
CA CYS A 205 -14.46 -25.74 -10.77
C CYS A 205 -13.66 -24.44 -10.73
N PHE A 206 -13.46 -23.72 -11.82
CA PHE A 206 -12.79 -22.42 -11.77
C PHE A 206 -13.71 -21.33 -11.20
N SER A 207 -15.00 -21.37 -11.56
CA SER A 207 -15.97 -20.32 -11.24
C SER A 207 -16.26 -20.11 -9.74
N HIS A 208 -15.87 -21.05 -8.87
CA HIS A 208 -16.11 -20.94 -7.44
C HIS A 208 -15.26 -19.86 -6.75
N ASN A 209 -14.14 -19.47 -7.37
CA ASN A 209 -13.30 -18.36 -6.91
C ASN A 209 -13.54 -17.05 -7.70
N GLU A 210 -14.52 -17.04 -8.60
CA GLU A 210 -14.87 -15.89 -9.44
C GLU A 210 -16.10 -15.14 -8.92
N SER A 211 -16.30 -13.92 -9.41
CA SER A 211 -17.54 -13.17 -9.17
C SER A 211 -18.77 -13.93 -9.68
N HIS A 212 -19.94 -13.73 -9.07
CA HIS A 212 -21.21 -14.32 -9.52
C HIS A 212 -21.56 -13.94 -10.97
N MET A 213 -20.99 -12.85 -11.50
CA MET A 213 -21.12 -12.47 -12.91
C MET A 213 -20.56 -13.52 -13.86
N ALA A 214 -19.52 -14.28 -13.45
CA ALA A 214 -18.99 -15.38 -14.24
C ALA A 214 -20.05 -16.46 -14.51
N LEU A 215 -20.91 -16.75 -13.52
CA LEU A 215 -22.00 -17.72 -13.65
C LEU A 215 -23.13 -17.20 -14.57
N LEU A 216 -23.37 -15.89 -14.58
CA LEU A 216 -24.36 -15.28 -15.49
C LEU A 216 -23.91 -15.31 -16.96
N ASN A 217 -22.59 -15.34 -17.20
CA ASN A 217 -22.00 -15.38 -18.54
C ASN A 217 -21.74 -16.82 -19.05
N MET A 218 -21.95 -17.84 -18.20
CA MET A 218 -21.71 -19.25 -18.51
C MET A 218 -22.81 -19.82 -19.43
N GLU A 219 -22.45 -20.82 -20.26
CA GLU A 219 -23.43 -21.56 -21.06
C GLU A 219 -24.51 -22.14 -20.14
N THR A 220 -25.77 -21.74 -20.32
CA THR A 220 -26.83 -22.13 -19.39
C THR A 220 -27.23 -23.59 -19.52
N ILE A 221 -27.34 -24.10 -20.75
CA ILE A 221 -27.73 -25.48 -21.04
C ILE A 221 -26.80 -26.05 -22.11
N LYS A 222 -26.16 -27.18 -21.80
CA LYS A 222 -25.34 -27.96 -22.73
C LYS A 222 -26.04 -29.26 -23.10
N LEU A 223 -26.02 -29.62 -24.39
CA LEU A 223 -26.54 -30.89 -24.89
C LEU A 223 -25.49 -32.01 -24.68
N CYS A 224 -25.84 -33.03 -23.89
CA CYS A 224 -24.93 -34.14 -23.57
C CYS A 224 -25.25 -35.43 -24.33
N ALA A 225 -26.51 -35.66 -24.67
CA ALA A 225 -27.00 -36.76 -25.51
C ALA A 225 -28.37 -36.36 -26.10
N GLU A 226 -29.00 -37.24 -26.88
CA GLU A 226 -30.36 -37.01 -27.40
C GLU A 226 -31.32 -36.68 -26.24
N ASP A 227 -31.95 -35.49 -26.32
CA ASP A 227 -32.83 -34.91 -25.30
C ASP A 227 -32.29 -34.91 -23.86
N THR A 228 -30.96 -34.96 -23.68
CA THR A 228 -30.31 -34.99 -22.37
C THR A 228 -29.42 -33.77 -22.20
N TYR A 229 -29.69 -32.98 -21.17
CA TYR A 229 -29.11 -31.65 -20.99
C TYR A 229 -28.41 -31.50 -19.63
N LEU A 230 -27.38 -30.65 -19.58
CA LEU A 230 -26.66 -30.26 -18.38
C LEU A 230 -26.84 -28.75 -18.14
N CYS A 231 -27.21 -28.35 -16.92
CA CYS A 231 -27.26 -26.95 -16.54
C CYS A 231 -26.00 -26.51 -15.77
N LEU A 232 -25.02 -25.91 -16.46
CA LEU A 232 -23.73 -25.58 -15.86
C LEU A 232 -23.85 -24.56 -14.70
N PRO A 233 -24.61 -23.45 -14.82
CA PRO A 233 -24.72 -22.47 -13.73
C PRO A 233 -25.39 -23.06 -12.49
N PHE A 234 -26.31 -24.01 -12.66
CA PHE A 234 -26.94 -24.70 -11.54
C PHE A 234 -25.91 -25.53 -10.77
N VAL A 235 -25.08 -26.32 -11.47
CA VAL A 235 -23.99 -27.09 -10.84
C VAL A 235 -23.01 -26.16 -10.12
N ALA A 236 -22.61 -25.05 -10.75
CA ALA A 236 -21.72 -24.06 -10.16
C ALA A 236 -22.31 -23.40 -8.89
N VAL A 237 -23.62 -23.08 -8.89
CA VAL A 237 -24.32 -22.58 -7.69
C VAL A 237 -24.29 -23.60 -6.56
N ILE A 238 -24.57 -24.88 -6.83
CA ILE A 238 -24.52 -25.92 -5.81
C ILE A 238 -23.10 -26.08 -5.25
N LEU A 239 -22.07 -26.08 -6.11
CA LEU A 239 -20.68 -26.14 -5.67
C LEU A 239 -20.35 -24.98 -4.71
N ARG A 240 -20.62 -23.73 -5.12
CA ARG A 240 -20.34 -22.53 -4.33
C ARG A 240 -21.06 -22.51 -2.99
N LEU A 241 -22.35 -22.84 -2.98
CA LEU A 241 -23.13 -22.89 -1.75
C LEU A 241 -22.66 -24.00 -0.82
N THR A 242 -22.37 -25.20 -1.34
CA THR A 242 -21.90 -26.29 -0.49
C THR A 242 -20.52 -26.02 0.08
N ASP A 243 -19.64 -25.35 -0.67
CA ASP A 243 -18.33 -24.97 -0.17
C ASP A 243 -18.47 -23.92 0.93
N ILE A 244 -19.13 -22.78 0.70
CA ILE A 244 -19.21 -21.71 1.71
C ILE A 244 -20.01 -22.13 2.96
N ILE A 245 -21.00 -23.01 2.82
CA ILE A 245 -21.87 -23.44 3.92
C ILE A 245 -21.25 -24.57 4.75
N ASP A 246 -20.26 -25.31 4.22
CA ASP A 246 -19.48 -26.28 5.00
C ASP A 246 -18.58 -25.55 6.01
N PHE A 247 -19.24 -24.99 7.01
CA PHE A 247 -18.71 -24.18 8.08
C PHE A 247 -18.35 -25.10 9.25
N ASP A 248 -17.10 -25.56 9.26
CA ASP A 248 -16.50 -26.24 10.41
C ASP A 248 -15.59 -25.25 11.16
N ALA A 249 -15.44 -25.44 12.47
CA ALA A 249 -14.45 -24.78 13.34
C ALA A 249 -13.00 -24.95 12.86
N LYS A 250 -12.79 -25.94 12.00
CA LYS A 250 -11.54 -26.21 11.29
C LYS A 250 -11.34 -25.31 10.06
N ARG A 251 -12.38 -24.56 9.62
CA ARG A 251 -12.38 -23.61 8.48
C ARG A 251 -12.37 -22.14 8.90
N THR A 252 -11.60 -21.81 9.94
CA THR A 252 -11.53 -20.51 10.60
C THR A 252 -11.40 -19.30 9.64
N PRO A 253 -12.26 -18.25 9.76
CA PRO A 253 -12.14 -17.02 8.98
C PRO A 253 -10.82 -16.26 9.17
N THR A 254 -10.29 -15.65 8.10
CA THR A 254 -9.08 -14.79 8.09
C THR A 254 -9.17 -13.59 9.05
N ILE A 255 -10.38 -13.08 9.31
CA ILE A 255 -10.66 -12.01 10.29
C ILE A 255 -10.18 -12.36 11.70
N LEU A 256 -10.08 -13.64 12.05
CA LEU A 256 -9.58 -14.06 13.37
C LEU A 256 -8.07 -13.89 13.50
N PHE A 257 -7.32 -13.92 12.40
CA PHE A 257 -5.87 -13.76 12.40
C PHE A 257 -5.44 -12.30 12.43
N SER A 258 -6.21 -11.39 11.83
CA SER A 258 -5.86 -9.96 11.75
C SER A 258 -6.01 -9.21 13.07
N HIS A 259 -6.91 -9.65 13.96
CA HIS A 259 -7.20 -8.97 15.22
C HIS A 259 -6.47 -9.54 16.45
N LEU A 260 -5.76 -10.65 16.28
CA LEU A 260 -5.10 -11.35 17.37
C LEU A 260 -3.64 -11.52 17.01
N THR A 261 -2.81 -10.60 17.48
CA THR A 261 -1.33 -10.63 17.44
C THR A 261 -0.81 -11.81 18.27
N ILE A 262 -1.08 -13.05 17.85
CA ILE A 262 -0.71 -14.25 18.59
C ILE A 262 0.68 -14.68 18.13
N LYS A 263 1.68 -14.30 18.93
CA LYS A 263 3.11 -14.64 18.74
C LYS A 263 3.46 -16.12 18.99
N ASN A 264 2.50 -17.04 19.05
CA ASN A 264 2.76 -18.42 19.49
C ASN A 264 1.88 -19.49 18.78
N PRO A 265 2.48 -20.41 18.01
CA PRO A 265 1.79 -21.52 17.31
C PRO A 265 0.99 -22.46 18.22
N VAL A 266 1.27 -22.49 19.53
CA VAL A 266 0.56 -23.35 20.50
C VAL A 266 -0.90 -22.88 20.75
N SER A 267 -1.23 -21.63 20.43
CA SER A 267 -2.58 -21.11 20.63
C SER A 267 -3.59 -21.65 19.61
N LEU A 268 -3.20 -21.84 18.34
CA LEU A 268 -4.09 -22.34 17.28
C LEU A 268 -4.81 -23.66 17.66
N LYS A 269 -4.08 -24.58 18.31
CA LYS A 269 -4.63 -25.86 18.80
C LYS A 269 -5.62 -25.74 19.96
N GLU A 270 -5.50 -24.70 20.78
CA GLU A 270 -6.52 -24.41 21.81
C GLU A 270 -7.72 -23.65 21.21
N TRP A 271 -7.50 -22.74 20.25
CA TRP A 271 -8.56 -21.95 19.61
C TRP A 271 -9.49 -22.77 18.72
N VAL A 272 -8.96 -23.74 17.96
CA VAL A 272 -9.76 -24.70 17.17
C VAL A 272 -10.70 -25.52 18.06
N LYS A 273 -10.34 -25.79 19.33
CA LYS A 273 -11.23 -26.46 20.30
C LYS A 273 -12.41 -25.58 20.75
N HIS A 274 -12.34 -24.26 20.53
CA HIS A 274 -13.34 -23.29 21.00
C HIS A 274 -14.26 -22.74 19.89
N LEU A 275 -13.93 -23.00 18.61
CA LEU A 275 -14.73 -22.60 17.45
C LEU A 275 -15.78 -23.64 17.04
N SER A 276 -15.88 -24.78 17.72
CA SER A 276 -16.80 -25.88 17.38
C SER A 276 -18.25 -25.37 17.30
N VAL A 277 -18.73 -25.14 16.08
CA VAL A 277 -20.15 -24.97 15.80
C VAL A 277 -20.83 -26.21 16.33
N THR A 278 -21.67 -26.04 17.35
CA THR A 278 -22.23 -27.17 18.08
C THR A 278 -23.32 -27.88 17.29
N ALA A 279 -24.04 -27.16 16.43
CA ALA A 279 -25.00 -27.69 15.48
C ALA A 279 -25.38 -26.63 14.43
N TRP A 280 -25.77 -27.07 13.24
CA TRP A 280 -26.45 -26.22 12.26
C TRP A 280 -27.64 -26.95 11.65
N SER A 281 -28.61 -26.21 11.12
CA SER A 281 -29.80 -26.78 10.46
C SER A 281 -30.22 -25.97 9.25
N PHE A 282 -30.50 -26.66 8.14
CA PHE A 282 -31.20 -26.08 6.99
C PHE A 282 -32.70 -26.07 7.23
N GLY A 283 -33.27 -24.87 7.41
CA GLY A 283 -34.71 -24.65 7.36
C GLY A 283 -35.17 -24.35 5.93
N ARG A 284 -36.50 -24.32 5.72
CA ARG A 284 -37.10 -23.92 4.43
C ARG A 284 -36.92 -22.44 4.10
N GLU A 285 -36.63 -21.60 5.10
CA GLU A 285 -36.53 -20.14 4.94
C GLU A 285 -35.17 -19.58 5.37
N THR A 286 -34.49 -20.24 6.31
CA THR A 286 -33.23 -19.76 6.89
C THR A 286 -32.27 -20.90 7.18
N ILE A 287 -30.97 -20.61 7.14
CA ILE A 287 -29.93 -21.47 7.71
C ILE A 287 -29.72 -21.06 9.17
N THR A 288 -29.67 -21.97 10.12
CA THR A 288 -29.41 -21.62 11.53
C THR A 288 -28.08 -22.22 11.99
N PHE A 289 -27.18 -21.38 12.50
CA PHE A 289 -25.98 -21.81 13.20
C PHE A 289 -26.16 -21.65 14.71
N ALA A 290 -25.93 -22.72 15.45
CA ALA A 290 -25.94 -22.72 16.91
C ALA A 290 -24.52 -22.87 17.45
N THR A 291 -24.02 -21.81 18.08
CA THR A 291 -22.67 -21.76 18.66
C THR A 291 -22.67 -21.03 19.99
N GLN A 292 -21.89 -21.57 20.93
CA GLN A 292 -21.57 -20.92 22.19
C GLN A 292 -20.12 -20.42 22.18
N CYS A 293 -19.96 -19.10 22.13
CA CYS A 293 -18.66 -18.47 21.95
C CYS A 293 -18.00 -18.14 23.30
N THR A 294 -16.71 -18.42 23.45
CA THR A 294 -15.94 -18.11 24.67
C THR A 294 -15.42 -16.68 24.71
N HIS A 295 -15.30 -16.01 23.55
CA HIS A 295 -14.76 -14.66 23.43
C HIS A 295 -15.55 -13.81 22.41
N PRO A 296 -15.73 -12.49 22.63
CA PRO A 296 -16.46 -11.61 21.69
C PRO A 296 -15.91 -11.60 20.27
N ALA A 297 -14.59 -11.69 20.10
CA ALA A 297 -13.96 -11.74 18.78
C ALA A 297 -14.37 -12.98 17.97
N ILE A 298 -14.60 -14.12 18.63
CA ILE A 298 -15.11 -15.34 17.98
C ILE A 298 -16.54 -15.11 17.50
N GLU A 299 -17.39 -14.56 18.36
CA GLU A 299 -18.76 -14.24 17.99
C GLU A 299 -18.82 -13.24 16.83
N ALA A 300 -17.97 -12.21 16.83
CA ALA A 300 -17.84 -11.27 15.72
C ALA A 300 -17.42 -11.95 14.42
N ALA A 301 -16.41 -12.84 14.46
CA ALA A 301 -15.93 -13.54 13.27
C ALA A 301 -16.99 -14.49 12.68
N ILE A 302 -17.71 -15.23 13.52
CA ILE A 302 -18.81 -16.11 13.08
C ILE A 302 -19.93 -15.27 12.46
N ARG A 303 -20.29 -14.14 13.09
CA ARG A 303 -21.30 -13.21 12.55
C ARG A 303 -20.88 -12.65 11.19
N GLY A 304 -19.63 -12.21 11.05
CA GLY A 304 -19.08 -11.73 9.78
C GLY A 304 -19.04 -12.82 8.70
N PHE A 305 -18.76 -14.07 9.07
CA PHE A 305 -18.86 -15.19 8.13
C PHE A 305 -20.31 -15.45 7.69
N CYS A 306 -21.28 -15.33 8.61
CA CYS A 306 -22.70 -15.40 8.25
C CYS A 306 -23.09 -14.30 7.24
N ASP A 307 -22.47 -13.12 7.31
CA ASP A 307 -22.70 -12.04 6.33
C ASP A 307 -22.21 -12.44 4.93
N GLN A 308 -21.08 -13.16 4.83
CA GLN A 308 -20.57 -13.71 3.57
C GLN A 308 -21.52 -14.78 2.99
N ILE A 309 -22.04 -15.68 3.83
CA ILE A 309 -23.04 -16.67 3.40
C ILE A 309 -24.31 -15.95 2.91
N ASP A 310 -24.77 -14.90 3.60
CA ASP A 310 -25.93 -14.12 3.18
C ASP A 310 -25.71 -13.44 1.82
N GLU A 311 -24.50 -12.92 1.56
CA GLU A 311 -24.14 -12.36 0.27
C GLU A 311 -24.14 -13.42 -0.83
N GLU A 312 -23.54 -14.58 -0.57
CA GLU A 312 -23.48 -15.68 -1.53
C GLU A 312 -24.88 -16.25 -1.84
N LEU A 313 -25.75 -16.39 -0.82
CA LEU A 313 -27.16 -16.77 -1.01
C LEU A 313 -27.91 -15.79 -1.93
N ARG A 314 -27.70 -14.47 -1.75
CA ARG A 314 -28.29 -13.45 -2.63
C ARG A 314 -27.78 -13.57 -4.06
N ASN A 315 -26.46 -13.69 -4.23
CA ASN A 315 -25.81 -13.81 -5.52
C ASN A 315 -26.27 -15.07 -6.28
N CYS A 316 -26.26 -16.23 -5.62
CA CYS A 316 -26.77 -17.47 -6.20
C CYS A 316 -28.26 -17.40 -6.53
N THR A 317 -29.08 -16.73 -5.70
CA THR A 317 -30.51 -16.53 -6.00
C THR A 317 -30.70 -15.71 -7.27
N LEU A 318 -29.88 -14.67 -7.47
CA LEU A 318 -29.89 -13.86 -8.69
C LEU A 318 -29.55 -14.70 -9.92
N VAL A 319 -28.51 -15.54 -9.84
CA VAL A 319 -28.11 -16.46 -10.92
C VAL A 319 -29.25 -17.40 -11.27
N LEU A 320 -29.81 -18.11 -10.29
CA LEU A 320 -30.89 -19.08 -10.51
C LEU A 320 -32.15 -18.43 -11.11
N THR A 321 -32.50 -17.21 -10.65
CA THR A 321 -33.69 -16.51 -11.14
C THR A 321 -33.54 -16.08 -12.61
N ASN A 322 -32.32 -15.69 -13.00
CA ASN A 322 -31.99 -15.22 -14.35
C ASN A 322 -31.71 -16.35 -15.36
N LEU A 323 -31.74 -17.62 -14.95
CA LEU A 323 -31.61 -18.74 -15.89
C LEU A 323 -32.68 -18.65 -16.99
N ASN A 324 -32.22 -18.73 -18.24
CA ASN A 324 -33.05 -18.75 -19.43
C ASN A 324 -32.50 -19.77 -20.46
N SER A 325 -33.39 -20.36 -21.25
CA SER A 325 -33.02 -21.21 -22.37
C SER A 325 -34.15 -21.24 -23.38
N ASP A 326 -33.80 -21.19 -24.67
CA ASP A 326 -34.75 -21.33 -25.78
C ASP A 326 -35.04 -22.81 -26.11
N ILE A 327 -34.30 -23.74 -25.50
CA ILE A 327 -34.30 -25.17 -25.86
C ILE A 327 -35.08 -25.99 -24.82
N VAL A 328 -34.87 -25.73 -23.53
CA VAL A 328 -35.42 -26.54 -22.43
C VAL A 328 -36.05 -25.63 -21.37
N ASP A 329 -37.14 -26.09 -20.74
CA ASP A 329 -37.69 -25.40 -19.58
C ASP A 329 -36.73 -25.51 -18.37
N VAL A 330 -36.09 -24.39 -18.05
CA VAL A 330 -35.14 -24.28 -16.93
C VAL A 330 -35.80 -24.01 -15.58
N ASN A 331 -37.14 -23.95 -15.50
CA ASN A 331 -37.85 -23.70 -14.24
C ASN A 331 -37.53 -24.75 -13.16
N LEU A 332 -37.17 -25.98 -13.56
CA LEU A 332 -36.69 -27.03 -12.66
C LEU A 332 -35.50 -26.56 -11.79
N TYR A 333 -34.59 -25.79 -12.38
CA TYR A 333 -33.35 -25.35 -11.73
C TYR A 333 -33.55 -24.12 -10.83
N LYS A 334 -34.70 -23.43 -10.92
CA LYS A 334 -35.02 -22.21 -10.15
C LYS A 334 -35.46 -22.54 -8.72
N ILE A 335 -34.58 -23.16 -7.95
CA ILE A 335 -34.85 -23.58 -6.57
C ILE A 335 -34.92 -22.38 -5.62
N LYS A 336 -35.79 -22.47 -4.61
CA LYS A 336 -35.88 -21.46 -3.55
C LYS A 336 -34.77 -21.68 -2.52
N LEU A 337 -33.77 -20.80 -2.54
CA LEU A 337 -32.71 -20.77 -1.54
C LEU A 337 -33.18 -20.07 -0.24
N PRO A 338 -32.56 -20.37 0.91
CA PRO A 338 -32.77 -19.62 2.14
C PRO A 338 -32.49 -18.12 1.96
N ALA A 339 -33.29 -17.27 2.59
CA ALA A 339 -33.16 -15.81 2.42
C ALA A 339 -31.96 -15.23 3.20
N TYR A 340 -31.65 -15.81 4.36
CA TYR A 340 -30.56 -15.39 5.23
C TYR A 340 -30.21 -16.47 6.27
N VAL A 341 -29.09 -16.25 6.95
CA VAL A 341 -28.61 -17.02 8.09
C VAL A 341 -29.20 -16.46 9.39
N ASN A 342 -29.99 -17.26 10.11
CA ASN A 342 -30.46 -16.94 11.44
C ASN A 342 -29.29 -17.00 12.45
N ARG A 343 -29.06 -15.86 13.12
CA ARG A 343 -27.96 -15.63 14.07
C ARG A 343 -28.39 -15.66 15.54
N ASP A 344 -29.65 -15.97 15.84
CA ASP A 344 -30.24 -15.94 17.20
C ASP A 344 -29.60 -16.96 18.15
N LYS A 345 -29.02 -18.02 17.59
CA LYS A 345 -28.35 -19.10 18.34
C LYS A 345 -26.83 -18.93 18.40
N ILE A 346 -26.30 -17.82 17.91
CA ILE A 346 -24.91 -17.43 18.08
C ILE A 346 -24.84 -16.53 19.32
N CYS A 347 -24.29 -17.04 20.40
CA CYS A 347 -24.25 -16.32 21.68
C CYS A 347 -23.03 -16.66 22.52
N ALA A 348 -22.71 -15.79 23.46
CA ALA A 348 -21.71 -16.05 24.48
C ALA A 348 -22.06 -17.31 25.32
N LYS A 349 -21.03 -18.10 25.65
CA LYS A 349 -21.14 -19.22 26.58
C LYS A 349 -21.70 -18.75 27.92
N LYS A 350 -22.52 -19.57 28.56
CA LYS A 350 -23.07 -19.25 29.88
C LYS A 350 -22.18 -19.81 30.98
N ASP A 351 -21.94 -19.00 32.00
CA ASP A 351 -21.30 -19.45 33.23
C ASP A 351 -22.21 -20.47 33.94
N ILE A 352 -21.63 -21.59 34.37
CA ILE A 352 -22.38 -22.74 34.88
C ILE A 352 -23.06 -22.40 36.22
N VAL A 353 -22.42 -21.58 37.05
CA VAL A 353 -22.88 -21.25 38.39
C VAL A 353 -23.98 -20.19 38.36
N THR A 354 -23.78 -19.15 37.56
CA THR A 354 -24.67 -17.98 37.52
C THR A 354 -25.73 -18.05 36.42
N GLY A 355 -25.56 -18.93 35.43
CA GLY A 355 -26.43 -19.03 34.24
C GLY A 355 -26.36 -17.82 33.30
N LYS A 356 -25.50 -16.84 33.61
CA LYS A 356 -25.35 -15.61 32.83
C LYS A 356 -24.31 -15.78 31.72
N PRO A 357 -24.45 -15.05 30.60
CA PRO A 357 -23.41 -15.01 29.56
C PRO A 357 -22.09 -14.49 30.14
N ILE A 358 -20.97 -15.12 29.79
CA ILE A 358 -19.62 -14.72 30.25
C ILE A 358 -19.18 -13.35 29.70
N TYR A 359 -19.81 -12.88 28.62
CA TYR A 359 -19.71 -11.51 28.11
C TYR A 359 -21.04 -11.09 27.48
N ARG A 360 -21.21 -9.77 27.29
CA ARG A 360 -22.31 -9.22 26.49
C ARG A 360 -21.74 -8.77 25.16
N TYR A 361 -22.20 -9.39 24.08
CA TYR A 361 -21.78 -9.02 22.74
C TYR A 361 -22.46 -7.72 22.32
N HIS A 362 -21.65 -6.77 21.86
CA HIS A 362 -22.08 -5.64 21.07
C HIS A 362 -21.08 -5.47 19.93
N ASP A 363 -21.55 -5.16 18.72
CA ASP A 363 -20.68 -4.82 17.60
C ASP A 363 -20.14 -3.40 17.77
N THR A 364 -19.35 -3.20 18.83
CA THR A 364 -18.72 -1.92 19.17
C THR A 364 -17.28 -1.96 18.71
N LYS A 365 -17.07 -1.66 17.42
CA LYS A 365 -15.76 -1.31 16.87
C LYS A 365 -15.62 0.21 16.78
N PHE A 366 -14.40 0.73 16.83
CA PHE A 366 -14.17 2.13 16.47
C PHE A 366 -14.65 2.33 15.04
N THR A 367 -15.60 3.25 14.86
CA THR A 367 -16.06 3.68 13.54
C THR A 367 -15.52 5.07 13.29
N LEU A 368 -14.97 5.27 12.09
CA LEU A 368 -14.45 6.56 11.69
C LEU A 368 -15.59 7.40 11.10
N ASN A 369 -15.74 8.62 11.59
CA ASN A 369 -16.60 9.58 10.94
C ASN A 369 -15.89 10.09 9.68
N LYS A 370 -16.34 9.61 8.51
CA LYS A 370 -15.75 9.96 7.20
C LYS A 370 -15.55 11.47 7.04
N LYS A 371 -16.55 12.28 7.42
CA LYS A 371 -16.46 13.74 7.29
C LYS A 371 -15.38 14.33 8.18
N GLN A 372 -15.34 13.95 9.46
CA GLN A 372 -14.31 14.46 10.39
C GLN A 372 -12.90 14.00 10.01
N VAL A 373 -12.73 12.78 9.48
CA VAL A 373 -11.44 12.31 8.98
C VAL A 373 -10.99 13.13 7.79
N ILE A 374 -11.87 13.37 6.82
CA ILE A 374 -11.53 14.18 5.66
C ILE A 374 -11.27 15.64 6.09
N ASP A 375 -12.07 16.23 6.97
CA ASP A 375 -11.82 17.59 7.51
C ASP A 375 -10.49 17.67 8.29
N LEU A 376 -10.07 16.59 8.96
CA LEU A 376 -8.76 16.50 9.62
C LEU A 376 -7.62 16.42 8.59
N LEU A 377 -7.80 15.63 7.53
CA LEU A 377 -6.83 15.47 6.43
C LEU A 377 -6.72 16.75 5.60
N MET A 378 -7.83 17.42 5.29
CA MET A 378 -7.88 18.69 4.55
C MET A 378 -7.59 19.91 5.42
N GLY A 379 -7.56 19.75 6.75
CA GLY A 379 -7.29 20.83 7.68
C GLY A 379 -5.82 21.25 7.67
N THR A 380 -5.55 22.47 8.11
CA THR A 380 -4.18 23.00 8.30
C THR A 380 -3.33 22.16 9.27
N LYS A 381 -3.94 21.23 10.02
CA LYS A 381 -3.24 20.33 10.94
C LYS A 381 -2.42 19.24 10.23
N LEU A 382 -2.82 18.79 9.04
CA LEU A 382 -2.02 17.84 8.26
C LEU A 382 -1.14 18.60 7.28
N TYR A 383 -1.71 19.32 6.32
CA TYR A 383 -0.95 19.92 5.22
C TYR A 383 -0.32 21.27 5.52
N GLY A 384 -0.68 21.93 6.62
CA GLY A 384 -0.15 23.27 6.96
C GLY A 384 -0.65 24.36 6.01
N LYS A 385 -0.05 24.44 4.82
CA LYS A 385 -0.18 25.50 3.81
C LYS A 385 -1.02 25.06 2.60
N PRO A 386 -2.00 25.86 2.12
CA PRO A 386 -2.84 25.49 0.97
C PRO A 386 -2.07 25.27 -0.35
N GLU A 387 -0.87 25.86 -0.48
CA GLU A 387 0.03 25.72 -1.64
C GLU A 387 0.47 24.27 -1.89
N VAL A 388 0.32 23.39 -0.90
CA VAL A 388 0.60 21.96 -1.00
C VAL A 388 -0.19 21.30 -2.14
N ALA A 389 -1.39 21.78 -2.47
CA ALA A 389 -2.17 21.25 -3.59
C ALA A 389 -1.38 21.19 -4.92
N LEU A 390 -0.65 22.28 -5.23
CA LEU A 390 0.17 22.37 -6.43
C LEU A 390 1.36 21.42 -6.38
N ARG A 391 2.00 21.28 -5.20
CA ARG A 391 3.08 20.31 -4.99
C ARG A 391 2.61 18.89 -5.24
N GLU A 392 1.48 18.47 -4.67
CA GLU A 392 0.96 17.11 -4.85
C GLU A 392 0.62 16.82 -6.32
N LEU A 393 0.03 17.80 -7.04
CA LEU A 393 -0.23 17.64 -8.48
C LEU A 393 1.05 17.49 -9.29
N ILE A 394 2.06 18.33 -9.06
CA ILE A 394 3.34 18.23 -9.79
C ILE A 394 4.06 16.92 -9.44
N GLN A 395 4.03 16.48 -8.18
CA GLN A 395 4.60 15.20 -7.74
C GLN A 395 3.94 14.02 -8.48
N ASN A 396 2.61 13.98 -8.53
CA ASN A 396 1.87 12.93 -9.24
C ASN A 396 2.20 12.92 -10.74
N SER A 397 2.32 14.09 -11.36
CA SER A 397 2.70 14.21 -12.76
C SER A 397 4.14 13.77 -13.01
N ILE A 398 5.09 14.08 -12.12
CA ILE A 398 6.48 13.59 -12.19
C ILE A 398 6.48 12.06 -12.09
N ASP A 399 5.77 11.49 -11.12
CA ASP A 399 5.73 10.04 -10.93
C ASP A 399 5.11 9.32 -12.13
N ALA A 400 4.04 9.87 -12.71
CA ALA A 400 3.41 9.32 -13.92
C ALA A 400 4.34 9.36 -15.13
N CYS A 401 5.14 10.42 -15.27
CA CYS A 401 6.10 10.59 -16.34
C CYS A 401 7.31 9.67 -16.19
N LEU A 402 7.95 9.63 -15.02
CA LEU A 402 9.11 8.77 -14.78
C LEU A 402 8.74 7.29 -14.87
N PHE A 403 7.55 6.92 -14.42
CA PHE A 403 7.06 5.56 -14.57
C PHE A 403 6.88 5.17 -16.05
N ARG A 404 6.26 6.05 -16.86
CA ARG A 404 6.17 5.84 -18.30
C ARG A 404 7.53 5.76 -18.96
N GLU A 405 8.49 6.59 -18.54
CA GLU A 405 9.86 6.54 -19.05
C GLU A 405 10.50 5.17 -18.83
N LYS A 406 10.38 4.57 -17.64
CA LYS A 406 10.91 3.23 -17.37
C LYS A 406 10.28 2.13 -18.21
N LEU A 407 8.99 2.24 -18.50
CA LEU A 407 8.30 1.30 -19.41
C LEU A 407 8.75 1.49 -20.86
N CYS A 408 8.86 2.72 -21.34
CA CYS A 408 9.35 3.02 -22.69
C CYS A 408 10.81 2.58 -22.88
N GLU A 409 11.69 2.79 -21.89
CA GLU A 409 13.06 2.29 -21.90
C GLU A 409 13.11 0.76 -22.03
N TYR A 410 12.18 0.04 -21.41
CA TYR A 410 12.06 -1.41 -21.51
C TYR A 410 11.55 -1.87 -22.88
N TRP A 411 10.58 -1.14 -23.46
CA TRP A 411 10.03 -1.42 -24.78
C TRP A 411 10.93 -0.97 -25.94
N GLY A 412 11.96 -0.16 -25.67
CA GLY A 412 12.83 0.41 -26.71
C GLY A 412 12.19 1.58 -27.46
N ASP A 413 11.16 2.20 -26.90
CA ASP A 413 10.48 3.36 -27.48
C ASP A 413 11.08 4.68 -26.96
N SER A 414 11.15 5.69 -27.84
CA SER A 414 11.57 7.04 -27.45
C SER A 414 10.43 7.79 -26.77
N TYR A 415 10.65 8.24 -25.55
CA TYR A 415 9.70 9.06 -24.80
C TYR A 415 10.42 10.27 -24.20
N ILE A 416 9.76 11.43 -24.25
CA ILE A 416 10.25 12.66 -23.64
C ILE A 416 9.18 13.14 -22.65
N PRO A 417 9.47 13.10 -21.35
CA PRO A 417 8.58 13.66 -20.33
C PRO A 417 8.27 15.14 -20.57
N ASP A 418 7.02 15.54 -20.39
CA ASP A 418 6.53 16.92 -20.50
C ASP A 418 5.46 17.17 -19.44
N ILE A 419 5.65 18.21 -18.64
CA ILE A 419 4.66 18.72 -17.69
C ILE A 419 4.45 20.21 -17.96
N CYS A 420 3.19 20.63 -17.99
CA CYS A 420 2.78 22.01 -18.11
C CYS A 420 1.89 22.40 -16.93
N VAL A 421 2.32 23.39 -16.16
CA VAL A 421 1.54 24.05 -15.12
C VAL A 421 0.99 25.34 -15.70
N SER A 422 -0.32 25.56 -15.66
CA SER A 422 -0.94 26.78 -16.13
C SER A 422 -1.80 27.45 -15.05
N TYR A 423 -1.69 28.77 -14.92
CA TYR A 423 -2.55 29.58 -14.08
C TYR A 423 -3.26 30.63 -14.94
N LYS A 424 -4.60 30.55 -15.03
CA LYS A 424 -5.39 31.44 -15.89
C LYS A 424 -6.69 31.87 -15.21
N GLN A 425 -7.18 33.03 -15.60
CA GLN A 425 -8.48 33.54 -15.18
C GLN A 425 -9.46 33.50 -16.34
N GLU A 426 -10.62 32.88 -16.14
CA GLU A 426 -11.66 32.72 -17.16
C GLU A 426 -13.05 32.90 -16.53
N ASN A 427 -13.92 33.71 -17.15
CA ASN A 427 -15.29 33.96 -16.69
C ASN A 427 -15.42 34.37 -15.20
N GLY A 428 -14.43 35.10 -14.67
CA GLY A 428 -14.41 35.55 -13.27
C GLY A 428 -13.97 34.49 -12.25
N TYR A 429 -13.47 33.34 -12.71
CA TYR A 429 -12.87 32.31 -11.86
C TYR A 429 -11.41 32.10 -12.22
N ASP A 430 -10.61 31.79 -11.21
CA ASP A 430 -9.21 31.43 -11.38
C ASP A 430 -9.08 29.91 -11.52
N TYR A 431 -8.22 29.47 -12.43
CA TYR A 431 -8.01 28.07 -12.76
C TYR A 431 -6.54 27.72 -12.64
N LEU A 432 -6.27 26.64 -11.91
CA LEU A 432 -4.97 25.99 -11.88
C LEU A 432 -5.04 24.69 -12.67
N ILE A 433 -4.16 24.55 -13.66
CA ILE A 433 -4.14 23.39 -14.56
C ILE A 433 -2.76 22.75 -14.47
N VAL A 434 -2.72 21.44 -14.25
CA VAL A 434 -1.50 20.64 -14.35
C VAL A 434 -1.74 19.56 -15.38
N GLU A 435 -0.93 19.56 -16.44
CA GLU A 435 -1.03 18.63 -17.55
C GLU A 435 0.29 17.90 -17.74
N ASP A 436 0.23 16.56 -17.79
CA ASP A 436 1.36 15.69 -18.05
C ASP A 436 1.10 14.77 -19.25
N ASN A 437 2.19 14.30 -19.85
CA ASN A 437 2.17 13.23 -20.84
C ASN A 437 2.59 11.88 -20.24
N GLY A 438 2.32 11.65 -18.95
CA GLY A 438 2.70 10.44 -18.23
C GLY A 438 1.92 9.19 -18.66
N ILE A 439 1.91 8.18 -17.79
CA ILE A 439 1.27 6.88 -18.07
C ILE A 439 -0.27 6.95 -18.18
N GLY A 440 -0.91 7.93 -17.52
CA GLY A 440 -2.37 8.07 -17.44
C GLY A 440 -3.10 7.01 -16.61
N MET A 441 -4.43 7.06 -16.58
CA MET A 441 -5.29 6.15 -15.81
C MET A 441 -6.40 5.55 -16.70
N ASN A 442 -6.86 4.36 -16.36
CA ASN A 442 -8.02 3.70 -16.96
C ASN A 442 -9.12 3.49 -15.92
N GLN A 443 -10.27 2.95 -16.33
CA GLN A 443 -11.43 2.77 -15.44
C GLN A 443 -11.09 1.97 -14.18
N HIS A 444 -10.34 0.89 -14.33
CA HIS A 444 -9.88 0.06 -13.21
C HIS A 444 -9.04 0.86 -12.20
N ILE A 445 -8.09 1.68 -12.67
CA ILE A 445 -7.26 2.51 -11.78
C ILE A 445 -8.10 3.57 -11.07
N ILE A 446 -9.10 4.12 -11.75
CA ILE A 446 -10.00 5.13 -11.19
C ILE A 446 -10.83 4.53 -10.04
N ASP A 447 -11.43 3.36 -10.26
CA ASP A 447 -12.33 2.71 -9.31
C ASP A 447 -11.58 2.16 -8.08
N ASN A 448 -10.35 1.67 -8.27
CA ASN A 448 -9.61 1.02 -7.19
C ASN A 448 -8.65 1.96 -6.45
N PHE A 449 -8.05 2.95 -7.11
CA PHE A 449 -7.00 3.78 -6.50
C PHE A 449 -7.34 5.28 -6.46
N TYR A 450 -7.92 5.84 -7.52
CA TYR A 450 -8.17 7.28 -7.57
C TYR A 450 -9.33 7.73 -6.68
N THR A 451 -10.40 6.93 -6.63
CA THR A 451 -11.61 7.22 -5.84
C THR A 451 -11.51 6.75 -4.37
N ASN A 452 -10.60 5.81 -4.07
CA ASN A 452 -10.41 5.24 -2.74
C ASN A 452 -9.31 5.98 -1.97
N ILE A 453 -9.71 6.81 -1.02
CA ILE A 453 -8.80 7.59 -0.16
C ILE A 453 -7.86 6.64 0.60
N GLY A 454 -6.55 6.91 0.52
CA GLY A 454 -5.53 6.16 1.25
C GLY A 454 -4.99 4.94 0.50
N GLN A 455 -5.43 4.69 -0.74
CA GLN A 455 -4.85 3.69 -1.62
C GLN A 455 -4.02 4.36 -2.71
N SER A 456 -2.81 3.87 -2.95
CA SER A 456 -1.95 4.33 -4.03
C SER A 456 -1.73 3.19 -5.02
N TYR A 457 -1.86 3.48 -6.32
CA TYR A 457 -1.50 2.52 -7.37
C TYR A 457 -0.03 2.08 -7.23
N TYR A 458 0.84 3.00 -6.81
CA TYR A 458 2.26 2.74 -6.63
C TYR A 458 2.62 1.78 -5.48
N THR A 459 1.65 1.44 -4.63
CA THR A 459 1.79 0.44 -3.58
C THR A 459 0.98 -0.83 -3.87
N SER A 460 0.36 -0.93 -5.05
CA SER A 460 -0.48 -2.08 -5.41
C SER A 460 0.36 -3.25 -5.94
N SER A 461 -0.18 -4.45 -5.77
CA SER A 461 0.39 -5.67 -6.36
C SER A 461 0.60 -5.52 -7.87
N GLU A 462 -0.35 -4.90 -8.57
CA GLU A 462 -0.32 -4.65 -10.02
C GLU A 462 0.85 -3.78 -10.48
N PHE A 463 1.22 -2.76 -9.70
CA PHE A 463 2.39 -1.93 -10.00
C PHE A 463 3.69 -2.71 -9.84
N PHE A 464 3.84 -3.45 -8.73
CA PHE A 464 5.03 -4.27 -8.48
C PHE A 464 5.19 -5.37 -9.51
N ASP A 465 4.07 -5.98 -9.90
CA ASP A 465 3.96 -6.96 -10.97
C ASP A 465 4.49 -6.43 -12.31
N LEU A 466 4.04 -5.23 -12.69
CA LEU A 466 4.48 -4.59 -13.93
C LEU A 466 5.96 -4.21 -13.87
N MET A 467 6.42 -3.67 -12.74
CA MET A 467 7.83 -3.34 -12.52
C MET A 467 8.74 -4.58 -12.51
N ALA A 468 8.29 -5.69 -11.92
CA ALA A 468 9.03 -6.95 -11.91
C ALA A 468 9.30 -7.48 -13.32
N GLY A 469 8.40 -7.23 -14.27
CA GLY A 469 8.60 -7.52 -15.70
C GLY A 469 9.72 -6.71 -16.35
N THR A 470 10.00 -5.49 -15.87
CA THR A 470 10.99 -4.58 -16.48
C THR A 470 12.44 -4.82 -16.05
N GLN A 471 12.67 -5.64 -15.01
CA GLN A 471 13.97 -5.81 -14.33
C GLN A 471 14.62 -4.51 -13.80
N LYS A 472 13.91 -3.38 -13.83
CA LYS A 472 14.36 -2.09 -13.30
C LYS A 472 13.62 -1.78 -12.00
N THR A 473 14.26 -1.03 -11.12
CA THR A 473 13.63 -0.50 -9.91
C THR A 473 13.20 0.94 -10.16
N TYR A 474 11.96 1.26 -9.80
CA TYR A 474 11.44 2.62 -9.76
C TYR A 474 10.77 2.82 -8.41
N LYS A 475 11.21 3.83 -7.68
CA LYS A 475 10.68 4.18 -6.36
C LYS A 475 9.88 5.48 -6.51
N PRO A 476 8.54 5.41 -6.47
CA PRO A 476 7.69 6.58 -6.63
C PRO A 476 7.81 7.51 -5.42
N ILE A 477 7.64 8.80 -5.71
CA ILE A 477 7.73 9.86 -4.71
C ILE A 477 6.42 9.93 -3.90
N SER A 478 5.29 9.56 -4.50
CA SER A 478 3.95 9.54 -3.92
C SER A 478 3.60 8.17 -3.32
N ARG A 479 3.31 8.10 -2.02
CA ARG A 479 3.07 6.82 -1.30
C ARG A 479 1.68 6.67 -0.66
N PHE A 480 1.05 7.77 -0.23
CA PHE A 480 -0.08 7.70 0.71
C PHE A 480 -1.48 7.72 0.08
N GLY A 481 -1.62 8.04 -1.22
CA GLY A 481 -2.94 8.02 -1.88
C GLY A 481 -3.94 9.07 -1.37
N ILE A 482 -3.47 10.18 -0.81
CA ILE A 482 -4.32 11.27 -0.26
C ILE A 482 -4.13 12.62 -0.97
N GLY A 483 -3.19 12.74 -1.91
CA GLY A 483 -2.81 14.02 -2.53
C GLY A 483 -3.95 14.72 -3.29
N ILE A 484 -4.93 13.97 -3.80
CA ILE A 484 -6.12 14.53 -4.44
C ILE A 484 -6.97 15.39 -3.48
N LEU A 485 -7.03 15.01 -2.20
CA LEU A 485 -7.79 15.76 -1.19
C LEU A 485 -7.16 17.13 -0.90
N ALA A 486 -5.85 17.26 -1.08
CA ALA A 486 -5.16 18.53 -0.94
C ALA A 486 -5.68 19.57 -1.94
N CYS A 487 -6.14 19.14 -3.13
CA CYS A 487 -6.69 20.03 -4.15
C CYS A 487 -7.98 20.73 -3.66
N PHE A 488 -8.83 20.03 -2.91
CA PHE A 488 -10.08 20.59 -2.37
C PHE A 488 -9.85 21.64 -1.26
N MET A 489 -8.62 21.83 -0.78
CA MET A 489 -8.27 22.97 0.07
C MET A 489 -8.31 24.31 -0.70
N VAL A 490 -8.08 24.27 -2.01
CA VAL A 490 -7.96 25.48 -2.86
C VAL A 490 -9.03 25.58 -3.95
N CYS A 491 -9.73 24.49 -4.28
CA CYS A 491 -10.76 24.46 -5.32
C CYS A 491 -12.16 24.16 -4.78
N ASP A 492 -13.18 24.58 -5.54
CA ASP A 492 -14.59 24.22 -5.34
C ASP A 492 -14.97 23.00 -6.18
N SER A 493 -14.39 22.88 -7.37
CA SER A 493 -14.60 21.77 -8.29
C SER A 493 -13.32 21.41 -9.03
N MET A 494 -13.24 20.18 -9.49
CA MET A 494 -12.11 19.65 -10.25
C MET A 494 -12.61 18.86 -11.45
N GLU A 495 -11.92 19.01 -12.57
CA GLU A 495 -12.05 18.14 -13.74
C GLU A 495 -10.73 17.44 -14.02
N VAL A 496 -10.78 16.14 -14.32
CA VAL A 496 -9.61 15.36 -14.74
C VAL A 496 -9.90 14.70 -16.06
N GLU A 497 -8.98 14.82 -17.01
CA GLU A 497 -9.03 14.12 -18.28
C GLU A 497 -7.77 13.29 -18.44
N THR A 498 -7.92 11.99 -18.62
CA THR A 498 -6.80 11.05 -18.60
C THR A 498 -6.93 9.99 -19.68
N LYS A 499 -5.80 9.47 -20.14
CA LYS A 499 -5.74 8.36 -21.09
C LYS A 499 -4.57 7.45 -20.76
N ARG A 500 -4.84 6.18 -20.48
CA ARG A 500 -3.85 5.19 -20.10
C ARG A 500 -3.07 4.67 -21.30
N MET A 501 -1.76 4.53 -21.13
CA MET A 501 -0.92 3.69 -21.97
C MET A 501 -0.83 2.29 -21.37
N THR A 502 -1.06 1.26 -22.18
CA THR A 502 -1.10 -0.15 -21.76
C THR A 502 0.03 -0.99 -22.36
N GLY A 503 0.67 -0.51 -23.42
CA GLY A 503 1.78 -1.17 -24.09
C GLY A 503 2.41 -0.31 -25.18
N PRO A 504 3.39 -0.84 -25.92
CA PRO A 504 3.97 -0.16 -27.08
C PRO A 504 2.87 0.20 -28.08
N TYR A 505 2.68 1.50 -28.33
CA TYR A 505 1.64 2.05 -29.21
C TYR A 505 0.19 1.64 -28.85
N GLN A 506 -0.05 1.15 -27.63
CA GLN A 506 -1.38 0.73 -27.15
C GLN A 506 -1.88 1.65 -26.04
N THR A 507 -3.15 2.04 -26.14
CA THR A 507 -3.80 2.96 -25.20
C THR A 507 -5.24 2.56 -24.96
N ASP A 508 -5.72 2.77 -23.75
CA ASP A 508 -7.15 2.69 -23.45
C ASP A 508 -7.91 3.91 -23.99
N GLU A 509 -9.23 3.87 -23.89
CA GLU A 509 -10.08 5.02 -24.19
C GLU A 509 -9.82 6.18 -23.22
N ALA A 510 -10.02 7.41 -23.69
CA ALA A 510 -9.88 8.58 -22.84
C ALA A 510 -11.07 8.68 -21.89
N ILE A 511 -10.81 9.10 -20.65
CA ILE A 511 -11.82 9.24 -19.61
C ILE A 511 -11.80 10.67 -19.09
N LYS A 512 -12.98 11.26 -18.90
CA LYS A 512 -13.19 12.53 -18.20
C LYS A 512 -13.89 12.27 -16.86
N ILE A 513 -13.38 12.90 -15.81
CA ILE A 513 -13.90 12.85 -14.46
C ILE A 513 -14.25 14.29 -14.05
N SER A 514 -15.41 14.50 -13.46
CA SER A 514 -15.81 15.77 -12.85
C SER A 514 -16.24 15.54 -11.40
N VAL A 515 -15.78 16.40 -10.51
CA VAL A 515 -16.04 16.32 -9.06
C VAL A 515 -16.40 17.71 -8.52
N GLU A 516 -17.56 17.83 -7.89
CA GLU A 516 -18.11 19.06 -7.30
C GLU A 516 -17.96 19.03 -5.77
N GLY A 517 -16.71 19.05 -5.30
CA GLY A 517 -16.38 18.99 -3.89
C GLY A 517 -16.08 17.57 -3.40
N TYR A 518 -15.41 17.47 -2.24
CA TYR A 518 -14.81 16.21 -1.77
C TYR A 518 -15.83 15.12 -1.37
N ASP A 519 -17.08 15.47 -1.08
CA ASP A 519 -18.15 14.53 -0.70
C ASP A 519 -19.13 14.23 -1.84
N SER A 520 -18.88 14.81 -3.03
CA SER A 520 -19.72 14.64 -4.21
C SER A 520 -19.43 13.33 -4.95
N LEU A 521 -20.38 12.93 -5.79
CA LEU A 521 -20.21 11.81 -6.70
C LEU A 521 -19.22 12.17 -7.82
N PHE A 522 -18.37 11.22 -8.17
CA PHE A 522 -17.50 11.32 -9.34
C PHE A 522 -18.34 11.08 -10.58
N VAL A 523 -18.46 12.10 -11.45
CA VAL A 523 -19.12 11.95 -12.75
C VAL A 523 -18.07 11.52 -13.76
N ILE A 524 -18.13 10.26 -14.19
CA ILE A 524 -17.21 9.67 -15.15
C ILE A 524 -17.91 9.60 -16.52
N SER A 525 -17.25 10.12 -17.55
CA SER A 525 -17.73 10.12 -18.94
C SER A 525 -16.59 9.88 -19.92
N GLU A 526 -16.93 9.67 -21.20
CA GLU A 526 -15.92 9.62 -22.26
C GLU A 526 -15.10 10.92 -22.34
N GLY A 527 -13.78 10.76 -22.43
CA GLY A 527 -12.81 11.84 -22.61
C GLY A 527 -12.51 12.11 -24.09
N LYS A 528 -11.83 13.24 -24.36
CA LYS A 528 -11.44 13.70 -25.69
C LYS A 528 -9.92 13.68 -25.90
N ARG A 529 -9.15 13.35 -24.87
CA ARG A 529 -7.68 13.29 -24.92
C ARG A 529 -7.19 12.30 -25.98
N ARG A 530 -6.29 12.74 -26.85
CA ARG A 530 -5.74 11.89 -27.93
C ARG A 530 -4.49 11.12 -27.48
N MET A 531 -3.61 11.79 -26.74
CA MET A 531 -2.32 11.28 -26.27
C MET A 531 -2.41 10.74 -24.83
N PRO A 532 -1.59 9.75 -24.44
CA PRO A 532 -1.53 9.31 -23.04
C PRO A 532 -1.08 10.41 -22.09
N GLY A 533 -1.50 10.30 -20.84
CA GLY A 533 -1.19 11.23 -19.75
C GLY A 533 -2.46 11.77 -19.09
N THR A 534 -2.29 12.71 -18.17
CA THR A 534 -3.37 13.27 -17.37
C THR A 534 -3.38 14.79 -17.39
N LYS A 535 -4.57 15.38 -17.44
CA LYS A 535 -4.80 16.82 -17.28
C LYS A 535 -5.77 17.04 -16.14
N THR A 536 -5.32 17.76 -15.13
CA THR A 536 -6.12 18.15 -13.97
C THR A 536 -6.42 19.64 -14.03
N ILE A 537 -7.69 20.01 -13.91
CA ILE A 537 -8.19 21.39 -13.95
C ILE A 537 -8.88 21.65 -12.62
N LEU A 538 -8.32 22.54 -11.81
CA LEU A 538 -8.91 23.01 -10.57
C LEU A 538 -9.61 24.34 -10.81
N LYS A 539 -10.91 24.42 -10.49
CA LYS A 539 -11.63 25.69 -10.39
C LYS A 539 -11.42 26.24 -8.98
N LEU A 540 -10.56 27.24 -8.85
CA LEU A 540 -10.14 27.76 -7.55
C LEU A 540 -11.28 28.50 -6.85
N ARG A 541 -11.26 28.45 -5.52
CA ARG A 541 -12.17 29.21 -4.64
C ARG A 541 -11.92 30.71 -4.79
N GLN A 542 -12.87 31.53 -4.35
CA GLN A 542 -12.66 32.99 -4.32
C GLN A 542 -11.51 33.45 -3.42
N VAL A 543 -11.18 32.66 -2.38
CA VAL A 543 -10.04 32.91 -1.49
C VAL A 543 -9.08 31.75 -1.61
N HIS A 544 -7.91 31.99 -2.19
CA HIS A 544 -6.89 30.98 -2.46
C HIS A 544 -5.49 31.63 -2.40
N PRO A 545 -4.39 30.86 -2.22
CA PRO A 545 -3.07 31.43 -1.92
C PRO A 545 -2.50 32.29 -3.06
N TRP A 546 -2.79 31.93 -4.31
CA TRP A 546 -2.26 32.61 -5.50
C TRP A 546 -3.04 33.88 -5.90
N GLN A 547 -4.14 34.22 -5.23
CA GLN A 547 -5.02 35.32 -5.65
C GLN A 547 -4.32 36.69 -5.62
N ARG A 548 -3.39 36.86 -4.68
CA ARG A 548 -2.65 38.12 -4.46
C ARG A 548 -1.27 38.11 -5.11
N MET A 549 -0.89 37.02 -5.77
CA MET A 549 0.42 36.88 -6.39
C MET A 549 0.42 37.48 -7.79
N SER A 550 1.52 38.11 -8.20
CA SER A 550 1.78 38.44 -9.61
C SER A 550 2.03 37.16 -10.42
N GLU A 551 2.01 37.26 -11.75
CA GLU A 551 2.33 36.13 -12.63
C GLU A 551 3.77 35.63 -12.41
N GLU A 552 4.71 36.55 -12.16
CA GLU A 552 6.10 36.24 -11.82
C GLU A 552 6.23 35.57 -10.45
N GLU A 553 5.48 36.05 -9.44
CA GLU A 553 5.46 35.44 -8.11
C GLU A 553 4.90 34.01 -8.15
N PHE A 554 3.87 33.75 -8.98
CA PHE A 554 3.36 32.40 -9.20
C PHE A 554 4.40 31.49 -9.87
N ILE A 555 5.10 31.99 -10.89
CA ILE A 555 6.17 31.24 -11.55
C ILE A 555 7.27 30.89 -10.55
N GLU A 556 7.70 31.84 -9.72
CA GLU A 556 8.66 31.59 -8.65
C GLU A 556 8.13 30.60 -7.60
N CYS A 557 6.82 30.61 -7.30
CA CYS A 557 6.20 29.61 -6.43
C CYS A 557 6.33 28.18 -7.01
N VAL A 558 6.06 27.96 -8.30
CA VAL A 558 6.22 26.64 -8.94
C VAL A 558 7.69 26.18 -8.88
N LYS A 559 8.58 27.12 -9.17
CA LYS A 559 10.02 26.98 -9.15
C LYS A 559 10.61 26.69 -7.77
N ASP A 560 9.97 27.16 -6.71
CA ASP A 560 10.35 26.87 -5.32
C ASP A 560 9.83 25.49 -4.90
N ILE A 561 8.68 25.05 -5.41
CA ILE A 561 8.13 23.70 -5.16
C ILE A 561 9.02 22.61 -5.78
N VAL A 562 9.54 22.85 -6.99
CA VAL A 562 10.42 21.90 -7.70
C VAL A 562 11.75 22.59 -8.06
N PRO A 563 12.65 22.76 -7.08
CA PRO A 563 13.90 23.49 -7.29
C PRO A 563 14.86 22.76 -8.22
N LEU A 564 14.79 21.43 -8.32
CA LEU A 564 15.59 20.60 -9.22
C LEU A 564 14.68 19.61 -9.98
N PRO A 565 13.92 20.06 -10.97
CA PRO A 565 13.00 19.16 -11.67
C PRO A 565 13.77 18.07 -12.43
N PRO A 566 13.31 16.81 -12.47
CA PRO A 566 14.01 15.72 -13.14
C PRO A 566 14.10 15.90 -14.66
N PHE A 567 13.16 16.67 -15.22
CA PHE A 567 13.07 17.06 -16.62
C PHE A 567 12.42 18.45 -16.73
N LYS A 568 12.27 19.00 -17.93
CA LYS A 568 11.74 20.37 -18.12
C LYS A 568 10.26 20.45 -17.72
N ILE A 569 9.90 21.44 -16.91
CA ILE A 569 8.49 21.74 -16.56
C ILE A 569 8.15 23.13 -17.09
N LYS A 570 7.14 23.22 -17.95
CA LYS A 570 6.65 24.49 -18.50
C LYS A 570 5.69 25.14 -17.51
N VAL A 571 5.78 26.46 -17.36
CA VAL A 571 4.87 27.24 -16.53
C VAL A 571 4.29 28.36 -17.36
N ASN A 572 2.97 28.32 -17.54
CA ASN A 572 2.24 29.27 -18.37
C ASN A 572 1.28 30.08 -17.50
N THR A 573 1.34 31.39 -17.65
CA THR A 573 0.35 32.31 -17.09
C THR A 573 -0.36 33.01 -18.24
N LYS A 574 -1.17 34.03 -17.96
CA LYS A 574 -1.90 34.74 -19.01
C LYS A 574 -0.95 35.49 -19.95
N ASN A 575 0.15 36.05 -19.44
CA ASN A 575 1.06 36.89 -20.24
C ASN A 575 2.51 36.39 -20.23
N VAL A 576 2.88 35.50 -19.31
CA VAL A 576 4.26 35.00 -19.15
C VAL A 576 4.32 33.49 -19.35
N GLU A 577 5.28 33.03 -20.15
CA GLU A 577 5.67 31.62 -20.26
C GLU A 577 7.11 31.47 -19.76
N ASP A 578 7.36 30.46 -18.93
CA ASP A 578 8.68 30.13 -18.41
C ASP A 578 8.90 28.61 -18.37
N ILE A 579 10.17 28.20 -18.23
CA ILE A 579 10.56 26.79 -18.16
C ILE A 579 11.44 26.58 -16.93
N CYS A 580 10.98 25.73 -16.02
CA CYS A 580 11.78 25.23 -14.92
C CYS A 580 12.78 24.20 -15.47
N THR A 581 14.07 24.48 -15.34
CA THR A 581 15.15 23.58 -15.76
C THR A 581 16.00 23.13 -14.56
N PRO A 582 16.59 21.92 -14.60
CA PRO A 582 17.49 21.44 -13.56
C PRO A 582 18.70 22.36 -13.33
N ASP A 583 19.14 23.09 -14.36
CA ASP A 583 20.30 24.00 -14.29
C ASP A 583 20.09 25.17 -13.33
N ARG A 584 18.85 25.53 -13.01
CA ARG A 584 18.53 26.60 -12.08
C ARG A 584 19.04 26.29 -10.66
N PHE A 585 19.01 25.02 -10.24
CA PHE A 585 19.47 24.61 -8.92
C PHE A 585 20.93 24.99 -8.66
N GLU A 586 21.79 24.88 -9.67
CA GLU A 586 23.22 25.26 -9.58
C GLU A 586 23.46 26.77 -9.63
N LYS A 587 22.48 27.54 -10.12
CA LYS A 587 22.54 29.00 -10.27
C LYS A 587 21.84 29.75 -9.14
N LEU A 588 21.06 29.06 -8.31
CA LEU A 588 20.41 29.63 -7.13
C LEU A 588 21.48 30.16 -6.17
N ASP A 589 21.28 31.40 -5.74
CA ASP A 589 22.22 32.13 -4.89
C ASP A 589 22.24 31.57 -3.46
N PHE A 590 23.27 31.92 -2.67
CA PHE A 590 23.42 31.49 -1.28
C PHE A 590 22.37 32.09 -0.33
N SER A 591 21.66 33.13 -0.77
CA SER A 591 20.62 33.77 0.00
C SER A 591 19.35 32.90 0.04
N LEU A 592 19.01 32.44 1.24
CA LEU A 592 17.69 31.87 1.52
C LEU A 592 16.69 33.02 1.69
N LYS A 593 15.48 32.87 1.14
CA LYS A 593 14.41 33.87 1.32
C LYS A 593 14.20 34.11 2.82
N ASP A 594 14.05 35.38 3.18
CA ASP A 594 13.74 35.86 4.54
C ASP A 594 14.84 35.66 5.62
N ASP A 595 16.07 35.29 5.25
CA ASP A 595 17.21 35.27 6.20
C ASP A 595 17.96 36.62 6.23
N TYR A 596 17.57 37.46 7.18
CA TYR A 596 18.18 38.78 7.42
C TYR A 596 19.37 38.75 8.38
N THR A 597 19.80 37.56 8.84
CA THR A 597 20.80 37.45 9.91
C THR A 597 22.25 37.47 9.40
N TRP A 598 22.48 37.11 8.13
CA TRP A 598 23.81 37.05 7.50
C TRP A 598 24.20 38.39 6.86
N LYS A 599 24.21 39.47 7.65
CA LYS A 599 24.68 40.79 7.21
C LYS A 599 26.18 40.90 7.42
N GLU A 600 26.90 41.47 6.44
CA GLU A 600 28.36 41.64 6.51
C GLU A 600 28.80 42.27 7.84
N ASP A 601 29.83 41.67 8.43
CA ASP A 601 30.43 42.08 9.70
C ASP A 601 31.96 41.96 9.59
N GLU A 602 32.69 42.95 10.11
CA GLU A 602 34.15 43.01 10.01
C GLU A 602 34.86 41.90 10.81
N ASN A 603 34.18 41.32 11.80
CA ASN A 603 34.71 40.31 12.70
C ASN A 603 34.14 38.91 12.42
N ILE A 604 33.41 38.73 11.31
CA ILE A 604 32.86 37.45 10.87
C ILE A 604 33.28 37.19 9.43
N ARG A 605 33.83 36.00 9.18
CA ARG A 605 34.21 35.53 7.85
C ARG A 605 33.31 34.38 7.43
N VAL A 606 33.09 34.24 6.13
CA VAL A 606 32.24 33.21 5.54
C VAL A 606 33.06 32.32 4.62
N ILE A 607 32.91 31.00 4.77
CA ILE A 607 33.47 29.98 3.88
C ILE A 607 32.34 29.45 3.01
N LYS A 608 32.54 29.44 1.70
CA LYS A 608 31.62 28.82 0.73
C LYS A 608 32.11 27.42 0.40
N ILE A 609 31.26 26.41 0.58
CA ILE A 609 31.59 25.01 0.29
C ILE A 609 30.60 24.39 -0.70
N ASN A 610 31.11 23.49 -1.53
CA ASN A 610 30.31 22.67 -2.45
C ASN A 610 29.99 21.33 -1.79
N LEU A 611 28.71 21.00 -1.63
CA LEU A 611 28.24 19.78 -0.99
C LEU A 611 27.98 18.63 -1.97
N ASN A 612 28.25 18.82 -3.27
CA ASN A 612 28.03 17.80 -4.28
C ASN A 612 28.87 16.55 -3.99
N ASP A 613 28.19 15.43 -3.75
CA ASP A 613 28.76 14.11 -3.51
C ASP A 613 27.81 13.05 -4.08
N LYS A 614 28.19 12.47 -5.22
CA LYS A 614 27.34 11.50 -5.94
C LYS A 614 27.18 10.18 -5.18
N GLU A 615 28.19 9.74 -4.43
CA GLU A 615 28.12 8.47 -3.70
C GLU A 615 27.16 8.57 -2.51
N LYS A 616 27.09 9.77 -1.91
CA LYS A 616 26.18 10.08 -0.80
C LYS A 616 24.81 10.61 -1.25
N GLY A 617 24.59 10.79 -2.55
CA GLY A 617 23.35 11.34 -3.09
C GLY A 617 23.13 12.82 -2.74
N PHE A 618 24.19 13.58 -2.46
CA PHE A 618 24.10 14.99 -2.10
C PHE A 618 24.37 15.89 -3.30
N ARG A 619 23.52 16.88 -3.50
CA ARG A 619 23.74 17.94 -4.47
C ARG A 619 23.36 19.28 -3.87
N GLY A 620 24.32 20.19 -3.70
CA GLY A 620 24.06 21.42 -2.98
C GLY A 620 25.27 22.26 -2.67
N ARG A 621 25.06 23.32 -1.91
CA ARG A 621 26.10 24.26 -1.45
C ARG A 621 25.79 24.75 -0.06
N ALA A 622 26.82 25.13 0.68
CA ALA A 622 26.68 25.72 2.00
C ALA A 622 27.62 26.90 2.21
N GLU A 623 27.24 27.74 3.17
CA GLU A 623 28.06 28.79 3.74
C GLU A 623 28.19 28.61 5.24
N ILE A 624 29.39 28.83 5.75
CA ILE A 624 29.71 28.69 7.17
C ILE A 624 30.34 29.99 7.64
N ALA A 625 29.81 30.54 8.72
CA ALA A 625 30.35 31.75 9.32
C ALA A 625 31.21 31.42 10.56
N TYR A 626 32.33 32.12 10.69
CA TYR A 626 33.24 32.02 11.82
C TYR A 626 33.77 33.38 12.25
N ILE A 627 34.00 33.54 13.56
CA ILE A 627 34.56 34.74 14.19
C ILE A 627 36.06 34.81 13.86
N SER A 628 36.48 35.95 13.32
CA SER A 628 37.90 36.25 13.11
C SER A 628 38.25 37.68 13.49
N ASN A 629 39.52 37.93 13.81
CA ASN A 629 40.02 39.30 13.89
C ASN A 629 40.33 39.88 12.49
N LEU A 630 40.79 41.14 12.45
CA LEU A 630 41.22 41.81 11.21
C LEU A 630 42.42 41.13 10.52
N ALA A 631 43.27 40.42 11.28
CA ALA A 631 44.39 39.66 10.75
C ALA A 631 43.97 38.30 10.14
N GLY A 632 42.71 37.89 10.34
CA GLY A 632 42.17 36.62 9.86
C GLY A 632 42.33 35.46 10.83
N ASP A 633 42.83 35.68 12.05
CA ASP A 633 42.95 34.62 13.06
C ASP A 633 41.55 34.19 13.54
N ILE A 634 41.33 32.88 13.61
CA ILE A 634 40.07 32.28 14.06
C ILE A 634 39.98 32.32 15.58
N LEU A 635 38.88 32.86 16.10
CA LEU A 635 38.69 33.11 17.53
C LEU A 635 37.48 32.36 18.10
N GLU A 636 37.55 32.06 19.40
CA GLU A 636 36.45 31.45 20.16
C GLU A 636 35.36 32.47 20.55
N SER A 637 35.78 33.72 20.76
CA SER A 637 34.96 34.91 20.96
C SER A 637 35.77 36.15 20.60
N PHE A 638 35.10 37.27 20.37
CA PHE A 638 35.74 38.55 20.07
C PHE A 638 35.16 39.66 20.95
N VAL A 639 36.00 40.30 21.76
CA VAL A 639 35.60 41.48 22.53
C VAL A 639 35.73 42.70 21.63
N ILE A 640 34.59 43.29 21.25
CA ILE A 640 34.54 44.49 20.41
C ILE A 640 35.04 45.69 21.23
N THR A 641 34.53 45.85 22.44
CA THR A 641 34.94 46.89 23.37
C THR A 641 34.65 46.46 24.80
N GLU A 642 35.48 46.93 25.73
CA GLU A 642 35.29 46.76 27.17
C GLU A 642 35.70 48.05 27.88
N LYS A 643 34.84 48.53 28.77
CA LYS A 643 35.05 49.77 29.51
C LYS A 643 34.55 49.64 30.94
N LYS A 644 35.39 50.03 31.90
CA LYS A 644 34.99 50.16 33.30
C LYS A 644 34.34 51.52 33.54
N VAL A 645 33.19 51.51 34.18
CA VAL A 645 32.39 52.70 34.52
C VAL A 645 32.09 52.64 36.01
N ARG A 646 32.26 53.77 36.71
CA ARG A 646 32.02 53.85 38.15
C ARG A 646 30.71 54.58 38.43
N VAL A 647 29.81 53.97 39.18
CA VAL A 647 28.52 54.55 39.60
C VAL A 647 28.39 54.32 41.10
N ASP A 648 28.09 55.37 41.88
CA ASP A 648 27.92 55.32 43.34
C ASP A 648 29.02 54.55 44.11
N ASN A 649 30.29 54.80 43.74
CA ASN A 649 31.51 54.17 44.27
C ASN A 649 31.74 52.69 43.91
N GLU A 650 30.84 52.06 43.17
CA GLU A 650 30.99 50.70 42.63
C GLU A 650 31.45 50.71 41.17
N ASP A 651 32.32 49.75 40.82
CA ASP A 651 32.88 49.61 39.47
C ASP A 651 32.08 48.58 38.67
N TYR A 652 31.54 48.99 37.53
CA TYR A 652 30.81 48.16 36.58
C TYR A 652 31.60 48.01 35.28
N THR A 653 31.62 46.80 34.70
CA THR A 653 32.28 46.54 33.40
C THR A 653 31.24 46.46 32.30
N LEU A 654 31.25 47.44 31.41
CA LEU A 654 30.45 47.44 30.19
C LEU A 654 31.25 46.82 29.05
N SER A 655 30.67 45.85 28.36
CA SER A 655 31.34 45.15 27.27
C SER A 655 30.39 44.90 26.11
N ALA A 656 30.94 44.92 24.90
CA ALA A 656 30.30 44.36 23.73
C ALA A 656 31.19 43.24 23.20
N ASN A 657 30.64 42.05 23.01
CA ASN A 657 31.39 40.89 22.54
C ASN A 657 30.57 40.08 21.51
N ILE A 658 31.28 39.31 20.70
CA ILE A 658 30.76 38.36 19.73
C ILE A 658 31.13 36.96 20.21
N THR A 659 30.14 36.09 20.33
CA THR A 659 30.30 34.71 20.77
C THR A 659 29.48 33.80 19.87
N TYR A 660 29.88 32.53 19.70
CA TYR A 660 28.98 31.56 19.07
C TYR A 660 27.97 31.03 20.09
N GLY A 661 26.74 30.80 19.63
CA GLY A 661 25.73 29.98 20.29
C GLY A 661 25.59 28.61 19.62
N ASP A 662 24.46 27.95 19.84
CA ASP A 662 24.10 26.69 19.17
C ASP A 662 23.45 27.02 17.82
N ASN A 663 24.12 26.68 16.71
CA ASN A 663 23.67 27.04 15.35
C ASN A 663 23.57 28.55 15.04
N TYR A 664 24.24 29.43 15.78
CA TYR A 664 24.25 30.87 15.48
C TYR A 664 25.49 31.58 16.04
N ILE A 665 25.73 32.84 15.62
CA ILE A 665 26.61 33.78 16.32
C ILE A 665 25.72 34.83 17.02
N GLU A 666 26.17 35.40 18.13
CA GLU A 666 25.44 36.47 18.81
C GLU A 666 26.37 37.61 19.19
N LYS A 667 25.80 38.82 19.20
CA LYS A 667 26.39 40.01 19.80
C LYS A 667 25.78 40.22 21.17
N ASN A 668 26.58 40.12 22.22
CA ASN A 668 26.19 40.47 23.57
C ASN A 668 26.67 41.89 23.88
N VAL A 669 25.80 42.68 24.48
CA VAL A 669 26.09 44.03 24.97
C VAL A 669 25.60 44.14 26.40
N THR A 670 26.47 44.61 27.28
CA THR A 670 26.08 44.89 28.66
C THR A 670 25.76 46.38 28.82
N SER A 671 24.68 46.68 29.52
CA SER A 671 24.20 48.03 29.83
C SER A 671 23.83 48.15 31.30
N LEU A 672 23.82 49.36 31.85
CA LEU A 672 23.32 49.60 33.21
C LEU A 672 21.83 49.94 33.15
N GLU A 673 21.03 49.31 34.00
CA GLU A 673 19.64 49.68 34.26
C GLU A 673 19.46 49.94 35.76
N VAL A 674 18.44 50.74 36.11
CA VAL A 674 18.07 50.98 37.50
C VAL A 674 16.82 50.15 37.78
N ASN A 675 16.88 49.30 38.80
CA ASN A 675 15.76 48.44 39.19
C ASN A 675 14.66 49.24 39.92
N GLU A 676 13.54 48.59 40.25
CA GLU A 676 12.41 49.23 40.94
C GLU A 676 12.75 49.74 42.36
N GLU A 677 13.84 49.24 42.96
CA GLU A 677 14.32 49.61 44.29
C GLU A 677 15.33 50.78 44.25
N GLY A 678 15.76 51.21 43.05
CA GLY A 678 16.70 52.31 42.83
C GLY A 678 18.16 51.90 42.72
N ASP A 679 18.46 50.59 42.75
CA ASP A 679 19.82 50.06 42.61
C ASP A 679 20.21 49.92 41.14
N VAL A 680 21.50 50.11 40.85
CA VAL A 680 22.08 49.98 39.51
C VAL A 680 22.47 48.52 39.27
N GLU A 681 21.90 47.90 38.25
CA GLU A 681 22.23 46.53 37.85
C GLU A 681 22.79 46.46 36.42
N THR A 682 23.58 45.43 36.14
CA THR A 682 24.09 45.18 34.79
C THR A 682 23.13 44.26 34.05
N LYS A 683 22.56 44.74 32.95
CA LYS A 683 21.72 43.95 32.06
C LYS A 683 22.48 43.52 30.82
N ASN A 684 22.36 42.24 30.50
CA ASN A 684 22.92 41.67 29.28
C ASN A 684 21.82 41.59 28.21
N ASN A 685 22.02 42.31 27.12
CA ASN A 685 21.20 42.23 25.93
C ASN A 685 21.98 41.47 24.86
N PHE A 686 21.33 40.54 24.17
CA PHE A 686 21.95 39.77 23.10
C PHE A 686 21.13 39.88 21.82
N HIS A 687 21.83 39.83 20.69
CA HIS A 687 21.23 39.78 19.37
C HIS A 687 21.88 38.68 18.54
N GLN A 688 21.08 37.71 18.09
CA GLN A 688 21.56 36.65 17.21
C GLN A 688 21.85 37.22 15.82
N ILE A 689 23.07 36.99 15.34
CA ILE A 689 23.57 37.37 14.03
C ILE A 689 24.13 36.12 13.36
N TYR A 690 23.94 35.93 12.06
CA TYR A 690 24.29 34.68 11.37
C TYR A 690 23.68 33.44 12.03
N LYS A 691 22.40 33.18 11.78
CA LYS A 691 21.70 31.97 12.25
C LYS A 691 21.78 30.86 11.19
N SER A 692 21.93 29.59 11.61
CA SER A 692 21.84 28.46 10.69
C SER A 692 20.45 28.35 10.09
N SER A 693 20.40 27.95 8.82
CA SER A 693 19.16 27.82 8.06
C SER A 693 19.34 26.85 6.90
N ALA A 694 18.34 26.03 6.62
CA ALA A 694 18.41 25.05 5.53
C ALA A 694 17.21 25.21 4.59
N SER A 695 17.47 24.97 3.30
CA SER A 695 16.43 24.62 2.32
C SER A 695 16.86 23.31 1.70
N PHE A 696 15.94 22.36 1.58
CA PHE A 696 16.29 21.08 0.98
C PHE A 696 15.15 20.48 0.18
N SER A 697 15.53 19.65 -0.78
CA SER A 697 14.63 18.89 -1.60
C SER A 697 14.96 17.40 -1.53
N LEU A 698 13.96 16.56 -1.75
CA LEU A 698 14.13 15.12 -1.93
C LEU A 698 13.75 14.78 -3.36
N HIS A 699 14.69 14.17 -4.10
CA HIS A 699 14.53 13.89 -5.54
C HIS A 699 14.04 15.11 -6.34
N GLY A 700 14.55 16.29 -5.96
CA GLY A 700 14.32 17.53 -6.65
C GLY A 700 13.03 18.28 -6.32
N ILE A 701 12.24 17.79 -5.37
CA ILE A 701 11.03 18.46 -4.87
C ILE A 701 11.26 18.98 -3.46
N ASP A 702 10.90 20.25 -3.24
CA ASP A 702 11.09 20.95 -1.97
C ASP A 702 10.34 20.27 -0.82
N VAL A 703 11.01 20.27 0.34
CA VAL A 703 10.46 19.82 1.60
C VAL A 703 10.41 21.03 2.54
N PRO A 704 9.21 21.55 2.84
CA PRO A 704 9.07 22.80 3.58
C PRO A 704 9.22 22.57 5.10
N CYS A 705 10.38 22.10 5.55
CA CYS A 705 10.69 21.92 6.96
C CYS A 705 12.07 22.46 7.33
N ASN A 706 12.22 22.90 8.57
CA ASN A 706 13.50 23.40 9.06
C ASN A 706 14.31 22.26 9.70
N MET A 707 15.56 22.09 9.27
CA MET A 707 16.52 21.16 9.88
C MET A 707 17.19 21.75 11.12
N PHE A 708 16.96 23.02 11.45
CA PHE A 708 17.45 23.69 12.66
C PHE A 708 16.30 24.07 13.58
N SER A 709 16.57 24.20 14.87
CA SER A 709 15.55 24.58 15.85
C SER A 709 15.05 26.03 15.67
N ASP A 710 13.73 26.19 15.70
CA ASP A 710 13.03 27.46 15.73
C ASP A 710 11.70 27.36 16.50
N TYR A 711 10.93 28.45 16.52
CA TYR A 711 9.64 28.50 17.21
C TYR A 711 8.58 27.56 16.61
N SER A 712 8.72 27.18 15.34
CA SER A 712 7.75 26.36 14.60
C SER A 712 7.96 24.85 14.76
N ASN A 713 9.16 24.42 15.16
CA ASN A 713 9.53 23.00 15.32
C ASN A 713 10.02 22.63 16.74
N LEU A 714 9.62 23.40 17.76
CA LEU A 714 9.88 23.11 19.17
C LEU A 714 9.48 21.66 19.52
N GLY A 715 10.47 20.82 19.84
CA GLY A 715 10.30 19.41 20.22
C GLY A 715 10.55 18.39 19.10
N GLN A 716 10.87 18.81 17.88
CA GLN A 716 11.31 17.91 16.81
C GLN A 716 12.68 17.30 17.14
N LYS A 717 12.82 15.98 16.96
CA LYS A 717 14.08 15.25 17.23
C LYS A 717 15.07 15.28 16.06
N ALA A 718 14.57 15.23 14.82
CA ALA A 718 15.38 15.31 13.62
C ALA A 718 15.77 16.77 13.33
N ILE A 719 16.77 17.26 14.07
CA ILE A 719 17.37 18.58 13.94
C ILE A 719 18.89 18.46 13.94
N LEU A 720 19.56 19.29 13.14
CA LEU A 720 21.00 19.39 13.08
C LEU A 720 21.49 20.34 14.16
N HIS A 721 22.52 19.91 14.86
CA HIS A 721 23.33 20.77 15.70
C HIS A 721 24.66 21.00 15.00
N PHE A 722 25.17 22.23 15.03
CA PHE A 722 26.52 22.58 14.61
C PHE A 722 27.09 23.60 15.59
N PRO A 723 28.39 23.50 15.94
CA PRO A 723 29.06 24.45 16.84
C PRO A 723 29.33 25.82 16.20
N PHE A 724 28.90 26.01 14.95
CA PHE A 724 28.99 27.22 14.16
C PHE A 724 27.72 27.39 13.32
N PRO A 725 27.41 28.62 12.89
CA PRO A 725 26.33 28.85 11.93
C PRO A 725 26.67 28.30 10.55
N ILE A 726 25.74 27.53 10.00
CA ILE A 726 25.78 27.02 8.64
C ILE A 726 24.44 27.29 7.95
N ARG A 727 24.49 27.87 6.75
CA ARG A 727 23.32 27.90 5.87
C ARG A 727 23.56 27.12 4.60
N PHE A 728 22.58 26.33 4.17
CA PHE A 728 22.77 25.47 3.01
C PHE A 728 21.50 25.24 2.21
N ARG A 729 21.71 24.92 0.92
CA ARG A 729 20.72 24.37 0.02
C ARG A 729 21.17 22.98 -0.43
N LEU A 730 20.33 21.96 -0.24
CA LEU A 730 20.70 20.57 -0.50
C LEU A 730 19.55 19.79 -1.14
N ASP A 731 19.80 19.16 -2.27
CA ASP A 731 18.97 18.07 -2.79
C ASP A 731 19.57 16.74 -2.32
N ILE A 732 18.70 15.86 -1.82
CA ILE A 732 19.04 14.55 -1.28
C ILE A 732 18.38 13.47 -2.16
N GLY A 733 19.20 12.58 -2.68
CA GLY A 733 18.78 11.37 -3.39
C GLY A 733 19.30 10.10 -2.71
N ALA A 734 19.11 8.97 -3.38
CA ALA A 734 19.58 7.67 -2.89
C ALA A 734 21.11 7.67 -2.68
N PRO A 735 21.63 7.02 -1.61
CA PRO A 735 20.92 6.14 -0.68
C PRO A 735 20.26 6.84 0.53
N ASN A 736 20.39 8.16 0.69
CA ASN A 736 20.00 8.89 1.90
C ASN A 736 18.55 9.41 1.88
N ASP A 737 17.61 8.60 1.36
CA ASP A 737 16.19 8.97 1.26
C ASP A 737 15.56 9.19 2.65
N LEU A 738 15.51 10.43 3.11
CA LEU A 738 14.91 10.77 4.40
C LEU A 738 13.42 10.39 4.44
N ASN A 739 13.02 9.76 5.54
CA ASN A 739 11.62 9.47 5.79
C ASN A 739 10.90 10.72 6.30
N LEU A 740 9.76 11.02 5.70
CA LEU A 740 8.92 12.16 6.07
C LEU A 740 7.60 11.70 6.68
N ASN A 741 6.99 12.58 7.49
CA ASN A 741 5.61 12.39 7.93
C ASN A 741 4.62 12.39 6.73
N SER A 742 3.38 11.96 6.95
CA SER A 742 2.38 11.82 5.86
C SER A 742 2.11 13.11 5.09
N ALA A 743 2.24 14.27 5.74
CA ALA A 743 2.07 15.58 5.14
C ALA A 743 3.32 16.12 4.42
N ARG A 744 4.46 15.45 4.61
CA ARG A 744 5.78 15.80 4.07
C ARG A 744 6.25 17.19 4.51
N THR A 745 5.98 17.52 5.77
CA THR A 745 6.31 18.79 6.41
C THR A 745 7.29 18.61 7.57
N GLN A 746 7.65 17.37 7.92
CA GLN A 746 8.62 17.05 8.97
C GLN A 746 9.40 15.79 8.62
N ILE A 747 10.65 15.74 9.09
CA ILE A 747 11.54 14.58 8.97
C ILE A 747 11.30 13.65 10.16
N ILE A 748 11.17 12.36 9.89
CA ILE A 748 11.05 11.32 10.92
C ILE A 748 12.44 11.02 11.45
N TYR A 749 12.59 11.00 12.77
CA TYR A 749 13.83 10.59 13.41
C TYR A 749 13.90 9.07 13.47
N ASP A 750 14.73 8.48 12.61
CA ASP A 750 14.98 7.04 12.50
C ASP A 750 16.47 6.76 12.19
N GLU A 751 16.81 5.50 11.89
CA GLU A 751 18.18 5.12 11.52
C GLU A 751 18.66 5.78 10.23
N VAL A 752 17.75 6.10 9.30
CA VAL A 752 18.09 6.80 8.04
C VAL A 752 18.49 8.24 8.33
N TRP A 753 17.77 8.93 9.21
CA TRP A 753 18.17 10.25 9.70
C TRP A 753 19.54 10.22 10.37
N ALA A 754 19.79 9.27 11.28
CA ALA A 754 21.06 9.18 11.99
C ALA A 754 22.25 8.97 11.03
N ASN A 755 22.06 8.12 10.01
CA ASN A 755 23.06 7.91 8.95
C ASN A 755 23.26 9.18 8.10
N PHE A 756 22.17 9.85 7.70
CA PHE A 756 22.24 11.12 6.98
C PHE A 756 23.01 12.18 7.76
N GLU A 757 22.68 12.39 9.05
CA GLU A 757 23.30 13.40 9.90
C GLU A 757 24.81 13.20 9.99
N LYS A 758 25.24 11.95 10.18
CA LYS A 758 26.66 11.58 10.19
C LYS A 758 27.32 11.85 8.84
N MET A 759 26.75 11.35 7.74
CA MET A 759 27.31 11.49 6.39
C MET A 759 27.37 12.95 5.94
N PHE A 760 26.35 13.74 6.26
CA PHE A 760 26.29 15.17 5.97
C PHE A 760 27.35 15.93 6.76
N THR A 761 27.49 15.65 8.06
CA THR A 761 28.52 16.25 8.92
C THR A 761 29.93 15.92 8.42
N GLU A 762 30.17 14.68 7.99
CA GLU A 762 31.43 14.28 7.35
C GLU A 762 31.72 15.09 6.09
N THR A 763 30.72 15.23 5.20
CA THR A 763 30.87 16.01 3.97
C THR A 763 31.16 17.47 4.27
N VAL A 764 30.46 18.08 5.24
CA VAL A 764 30.72 19.46 5.66
C VAL A 764 32.16 19.61 6.18
N CYS A 765 32.61 18.74 7.08
CA CYS A 765 33.98 18.78 7.64
C CYS A 765 35.06 18.58 6.56
N ASP A 766 34.90 17.59 5.68
CA ASP A 766 35.85 17.33 4.60
C ASP A 766 35.93 18.53 3.65
N LYS A 767 34.79 19.16 3.33
CA LYS A 767 34.75 20.32 2.44
C LYS A 767 35.27 21.60 3.07
N ILE A 768 35.11 21.81 4.38
CA ILE A 768 35.79 22.90 5.08
C ILE A 768 37.30 22.69 4.97
N LYS A 769 37.78 21.48 5.29
CA LYS A 769 39.21 21.13 5.26
C LYS A 769 39.84 21.33 3.88
N GLU A 770 39.10 21.10 2.79
CA GLU A 770 39.54 21.39 1.42
C GLU A 770 39.63 22.89 1.09
N ASN A 771 38.87 23.75 1.79
CA ASN A 771 38.75 25.19 1.48
C ASN A 771 39.55 26.11 2.42
N VAL A 772 40.16 25.59 3.49
CA VAL A 772 40.99 26.35 4.43
C VAL A 772 42.40 25.77 4.54
N ARG A 773 43.35 26.55 5.06
CA ARG A 773 44.70 26.04 5.32
C ARG A 773 44.64 25.00 6.45
N LYS A 774 45.57 24.04 6.43
CA LYS A 774 45.65 22.99 7.46
C LYS A 774 45.71 23.56 8.88
N GLU A 775 46.45 24.65 9.09
CA GLU A 775 46.58 25.34 10.39
C GLU A 775 45.25 25.98 10.83
N ASP A 776 44.54 26.62 9.89
CA ASP A 776 43.23 27.22 10.14
C ASP A 776 42.20 26.13 10.52
N TRP A 777 42.22 24.97 9.86
CA TRP A 777 41.36 23.83 10.21
C TRP A 777 41.64 23.30 11.62
N GLU A 778 42.92 23.14 12.00
CA GLU A 778 43.27 22.71 13.36
C GLU A 778 42.81 23.73 14.42
N GLN A 779 42.91 25.03 14.10
CA GLN A 779 42.40 26.08 14.98
C GLN A 779 40.87 26.08 15.07
N MET A 780 40.16 25.91 13.95
CA MET A 780 38.71 25.75 13.93
C MET A 780 38.27 24.57 14.80
N LYS A 781 38.91 23.39 14.66
CA LYS A 781 38.61 22.23 15.51
C LYS A 781 38.76 22.55 17.00
N ARG A 782 39.85 23.23 17.40
CA ARG A 782 40.06 23.62 18.80
C ARG A 782 38.99 24.57 19.33
N VAL A 783 38.45 25.44 18.49
CA VAL A 783 37.38 26.38 18.85
C VAL A 783 36.02 25.67 18.92
N PHE A 784 35.74 24.76 17.97
CA PHE A 784 34.42 24.16 17.81
C PHE A 784 34.18 22.93 18.68
N VAL A 785 35.19 22.05 18.88
CA VAL A 785 35.06 20.80 19.68
C VAL A 785 34.88 21.07 21.18
N LYS A 786 35.26 22.26 21.66
CA LYS A 786 35.04 22.65 23.07
C LYS A 786 33.58 22.90 23.42
N ARG A 787 32.66 22.88 22.44
CA ARG A 787 31.27 23.31 22.61
C ARG A 787 30.36 22.09 22.82
N PRO A 788 29.72 21.95 24.00
CA PRO A 788 29.29 20.67 24.58
C PRO A 788 27.96 20.10 24.05
N LYS A 789 27.58 20.33 22.79
CA LYS A 789 26.23 19.99 22.30
C LYS A 789 26.16 19.17 21.01
N ASN A 790 27.27 18.64 20.50
CA ASN A 790 27.24 17.91 19.23
C ASN A 790 28.12 16.65 19.22
N GLU A 791 27.56 15.55 19.72
CA GLU A 791 28.24 14.25 19.75
C GLU A 791 28.63 13.76 18.34
N VAL A 792 27.83 14.03 17.31
CA VAL A 792 28.11 13.60 15.94
C VAL A 792 29.28 14.38 15.34
N PHE A 793 29.28 15.70 15.48
CA PHE A 793 30.40 16.53 15.01
C PHE A 793 31.69 16.21 15.77
N ASP A 794 31.64 16.03 17.09
CA ASP A 794 32.82 15.67 17.88
C ASP A 794 33.39 14.31 17.48
N GLN A 795 32.54 13.33 17.16
CA GLN A 795 32.98 12.06 16.61
C GLN A 795 33.64 12.26 15.24
N VAL A 796 32.96 12.91 14.30
CA VAL A 796 33.42 13.05 12.91
C VAL A 796 34.69 13.90 12.81
N ALA A 797 34.77 15.02 13.54
CA ALA A 797 35.92 15.93 13.51
C ALA A 797 37.20 15.31 14.07
N ASN A 798 37.08 14.29 14.94
CA ASN A 798 38.21 13.60 15.60
C ASN A 798 38.60 12.27 14.93
N ILE A 799 37.73 11.64 14.14
CA ILE A 799 37.94 10.29 13.59
C ILE A 799 38.91 10.24 12.38
N LYS A 800 39.26 11.36 11.75
CA LYS A 800 40.26 11.41 10.65
C LYS A 800 41.59 12.05 11.08
N ILE A 801 42.41 11.29 11.80
CA ILE A 801 43.88 11.47 11.89
C ILE A 801 44.56 10.52 10.90
#